data_AF-A0A8H5SBG0-F1
#
_entry.id   AF-A0A8H5SBG0-F1
#
_cell.length_a   1.000
_cell.length_b   1.000
_cell.length_c   1.000
_cell.angle_alpha   90.00
_cell.angle_beta   90.00
_cell.angle_gamma   90.00
#
_symmetry.space_group_name_H-M   'P 1'
#
loop_
_entity.id
_entity.type
_entity.pdbx_description
1 polymer ?
#
loop_
_entity_poly.entity_id
_entity_poly.type
_entity_poly.pdbx_seq_one_letter_code
_entity_poly.pdbx_strand_id
1 'polypeptide(L)'
;MVSSLVPQNLWHRDRRGGDAGREQKGGNGFFVNIPGQDKAIIFTAGHNLMDENGNRTQNLRAWWSDLGEQHKGIEIQEKDTRVSKVFSTKPNEESAIDDFGIIMIPKNNNPPPPKTAFGFALRLAEEERLEGICNISSYLTTAKSGEPPTRSTGRFVNPILKQHQLEYLTYTEAGVSGSVVWTGYNGAPIAVAIHNYGPKRKSPKYGSRGSRIDMKMMREIMEWTGVYKRAVAIIAQPLGKKQQAPALPLCMAWSEQDKVLRVHVQDDTEPTAEEATFQALPVFSAAMLLGKEPKEEIGFAQIDKRPNAAKDAMRWVSWNFDWNSVSFASALSRARLVKWDVRGPWEGKMAGMTFSWGDGIREVVFRVDDEVVKQWELSLPDTEYNGIAYQDKGDAKFQTAGLIIMAQYYSDELDTESFRLAIISSGSHPDTESQIPSITLTKHDLYGAADLAYNALSYTWGSPRDSPPLTDKASNTTILLNGIPFDVQANLYDALVELLVSCSETPIWIDALCISQSNSNERSPQVSVMNQIYGKADRVIVWLGKTFPELETGLKAVERLGAASVPETLRMIRTQTWDFSSDLSTMPERYGMDPVTEEEAIGLVALYMSNWFTRIWIIQEVSLTSDVVILCNGRFTVFDYVGYTAAFLHYSGFFQSVVDLVPKDKPGIHIRGGINIFHAERIQLLREWCKGKQSAWTGVLAMIDLEAGLAKHHAKPGVIVPLRVLFSTFGMKATDPRDSIYGWNGILKHMAAQEGVSLPSVFEPDYDMDIKDLLRNVACNIIEATDSLVYLSLVKDPRMRETPGLPSWVPDYPPVLYNSVHGPNFRSMGTVNSSKHVPHSPNQYPFTITGKVLNVFGFRLGTVQKIGEGFLECLQGRLSMLGDILLTMDKTYPYTNQPADEVLWRTLIWDTDFTNRPSKLIRLEDFQRAVAHNYVRALQYVFKEAKSASAGHALVLQAISDMTYLDEIAAKFPNSIFPNTKLVKSLCASLDTIPQDTDGCDTEELQKLMEPLSKHAMPPGNIMASTWMYRRAFLTDTGYLGMGHESTQAGDEVWIISESPAPLVLRKSGEGNEYCLIGESYVHGAMQGEAVTDEVTWKKIKIV
;
A
#
# COMPACT_ATOMS: atom_id res chain seq x y z
N MET A 1 4.13 -8.26 6.47
CA MET A 1 4.42 -9.23 5.38
C MET A 1 5.09 -8.52 4.20
N VAL A 2 6.35 -8.07 4.34
CA VAL A 2 7.13 -7.41 3.27
C VAL A 2 8.43 -8.20 2.99
N SER A 3 8.46 -9.46 3.39
CA SER A 3 9.61 -10.36 3.22
C SER A 3 9.54 -11.23 1.96
N SER A 4 8.42 -11.22 1.23
CA SER A 4 8.16 -12.11 0.08
C SER A 4 8.32 -11.46 -1.31
N LEU A 5 8.72 -10.18 -1.40
CA LEU A 5 8.84 -9.43 -2.66
C LEU A 5 10.26 -8.88 -2.89
N VAL A 6 11.28 -9.64 -2.51
CA VAL A 6 12.66 -9.38 -2.90
C VAL A 6 13.03 -10.41 -3.98
N PRO A 7 13.34 -9.98 -5.22
CA PRO A 7 13.82 -10.89 -6.26
C PRO A 7 15.07 -11.64 -5.79
N GLN A 8 15.18 -12.89 -6.23
CA GLN A 8 16.09 -13.86 -5.63
C GLN A 8 17.55 -13.59 -5.98
N ASN A 9 18.42 -13.87 -5.01
CA ASN A 9 19.86 -13.96 -5.26
C ASN A 9 20.24 -15.36 -5.77
N LEU A 10 21.34 -15.42 -6.51
CA LEU A 10 22.01 -16.63 -6.98
C LEU A 10 23.07 -17.05 -5.95
N TRP A 11 23.19 -18.35 -5.67
CA TRP A 11 24.37 -18.92 -5.00
C TRP A 11 25.30 -19.56 -6.02
N HIS A 12 26.60 -19.58 -5.73
CA HIS A 12 27.62 -20.21 -6.57
C HIS A 12 28.64 -21.03 -5.75
N ARG A 13 29.08 -22.20 -6.25
CA ARG A 13 30.15 -23.08 -5.72
C ARG A 13 31.00 -23.58 -6.88
N ASP A 14 32.32 -23.45 -6.77
CA ASP A 14 33.32 -24.08 -7.65
C ASP A 14 33.85 -25.40 -7.02
N ARG A 15 34.11 -26.40 -7.86
CA ARG A 15 35.02 -27.53 -7.59
C ARG A 15 36.15 -27.45 -8.62
N ARG A 16 37.32 -26.91 -8.27
CA ARG A 16 38.50 -27.06 -9.14
C ARG A 16 38.91 -28.54 -9.13
N GLY A 17 39.10 -29.11 -10.32
CA GLY A 17 39.46 -30.51 -10.49
C GLY A 17 40.77 -30.86 -9.79
N GLY A 18 40.77 -32.05 -9.16
CA GLY A 18 41.96 -32.89 -9.01
C GLY A 18 43.05 -32.44 -8.04
N ASP A 19 42.72 -32.04 -6.81
CA ASP A 19 43.55 -32.38 -5.63
C ASP A 19 42.81 -32.05 -4.34
N ALA A 20 42.82 -33.00 -3.39
CA ALA A 20 42.16 -32.88 -2.10
C ALA A 20 42.91 -31.85 -1.22
N GLY A 21 42.39 -30.62 -1.12
CA GLY A 21 42.86 -29.68 -0.09
C GLY A 21 42.67 -28.17 -0.25
N ARG A 22 41.97 -27.63 -1.27
CA ARG A 22 41.73 -26.17 -1.36
C ARG A 22 40.29 -25.76 -1.05
N GLU A 23 40.15 -24.66 -0.30
CA GLU A 23 38.90 -24.07 0.20
C GLU A 23 37.87 -23.81 -0.90
N GLN A 24 36.60 -24.11 -0.61
CA GLN A 24 35.45 -23.79 -1.47
C GLN A 24 35.20 -22.29 -1.43
N LYS A 25 35.32 -21.60 -2.57
CA LYS A 25 34.98 -20.17 -2.72
C LYS A 25 33.53 -20.07 -3.23
N GLY A 26 32.72 -19.23 -2.58
CA GLY A 26 31.31 -19.00 -2.95
C GLY A 26 30.99 -17.51 -3.02
N GLY A 27 29.94 -17.17 -3.78
CA GLY A 27 29.51 -15.80 -4.03
C GLY A 27 28.01 -15.70 -4.29
N ASN A 28 27.53 -14.47 -4.39
CA ASN A 28 26.15 -14.10 -4.64
C ASN A 28 25.95 -13.53 -6.05
N GLY A 29 24.73 -13.53 -6.54
CA GLY A 29 24.30 -12.76 -7.72
C GLY A 29 22.82 -12.42 -7.60
N PHE A 30 22.22 -11.70 -8.54
CA PHE A 30 20.77 -11.45 -8.55
C PHE A 30 20.24 -11.28 -9.97
N PHE A 31 18.99 -11.73 -10.20
CA PHE A 31 18.34 -11.55 -11.49
C PHE A 31 17.96 -10.09 -11.68
N VAL A 32 18.30 -9.55 -12.86
CA VAL A 32 17.92 -8.18 -13.28
C VAL A 32 17.09 -8.28 -14.54
N ASN A 33 15.98 -7.57 -14.56
CA ASN A 33 15.16 -7.50 -15.75
C ASN A 33 15.80 -6.54 -16.78
N ILE A 34 16.40 -7.13 -17.82
CA ILE A 34 16.91 -6.42 -18.98
C ILE A 34 15.89 -6.56 -20.13
N PRO A 35 15.19 -5.47 -20.50
CA PRO A 35 14.29 -5.41 -21.65
C PRO A 35 14.83 -6.06 -22.93
N GLY A 36 13.95 -6.73 -23.69
CA GLY A 36 14.29 -7.26 -25.02
C GLY A 36 15.27 -8.44 -25.05
N GLN A 37 15.48 -9.13 -23.92
CA GLN A 37 16.37 -10.31 -23.84
C GLN A 37 15.61 -11.64 -23.86
N ASP A 38 16.13 -12.59 -24.63
CA ASP A 38 15.68 -14.00 -24.67
C ASP A 38 16.30 -14.85 -23.54
N LYS A 39 17.36 -14.35 -22.92
CA LYS A 39 18.03 -14.93 -21.75
C LYS A 39 17.71 -14.15 -20.47
N ALA A 40 17.63 -14.85 -19.35
CA ALA A 40 17.63 -14.25 -18.02
C ALA A 40 19.05 -13.82 -17.66
N ILE A 41 19.18 -12.60 -17.13
CA ILE A 41 20.46 -11.96 -16.83
C ILE A 41 20.64 -11.90 -15.31
N ILE A 42 21.79 -12.37 -14.84
CA ILE A 42 22.19 -12.28 -13.43
C ILE A 42 23.36 -11.33 -13.31
N PHE A 43 23.28 -10.36 -12.41
CA PHE A 43 24.40 -9.50 -12.03
C PHE A 43 25.15 -10.14 -10.86
N THR A 44 26.49 -10.06 -10.88
CA THR A 44 27.36 -10.56 -9.81
C THR A 44 28.67 -9.79 -9.77
N ALA A 45 29.50 -9.99 -8.74
CA ALA A 45 30.84 -9.41 -8.66
C ALA A 45 31.76 -10.06 -9.70
N GLY A 46 32.67 -9.29 -10.30
CA GLY A 46 33.61 -9.78 -11.31
C GLY A 46 34.53 -10.87 -10.75
N HIS A 47 34.98 -10.72 -9.51
CA HIS A 47 35.82 -11.71 -8.83
C HIS A 47 35.12 -13.05 -8.50
N ASN A 48 33.79 -13.14 -8.69
CA ASN A 48 33.10 -14.43 -8.63
C ASN A 48 33.30 -15.23 -9.94
N LEU A 49 33.56 -14.53 -11.06
CA LEU A 49 33.67 -15.11 -12.40
C LEU A 49 35.12 -15.25 -12.89
N MET A 50 36.08 -14.65 -12.19
CA MET A 50 37.50 -14.78 -12.47
C MET A 50 38.38 -14.54 -11.24
N ASP A 51 39.60 -15.08 -11.25
CA ASP A 51 40.58 -14.92 -10.18
C ASP A 51 41.54 -13.73 -10.40
N GLU A 52 42.34 -13.44 -9.37
CA GLU A 52 43.33 -12.35 -9.34
C GLU A 52 44.47 -12.49 -10.37
N ASN A 53 44.63 -13.68 -10.96
CA ASN A 53 45.61 -13.96 -12.01
C ASN A 53 45.01 -13.85 -13.41
N GLY A 54 43.74 -13.47 -13.53
CA GLY A 54 43.04 -13.32 -14.81
C GLY A 54 42.39 -14.62 -15.32
N ASN A 55 42.45 -15.72 -14.56
CA ASN A 55 41.86 -16.99 -14.99
C ASN A 55 40.36 -17.01 -14.70
N ARG A 56 39.57 -17.52 -15.66
CA ARG A 56 38.11 -17.71 -15.49
C ARG A 56 37.80 -18.79 -14.46
N THR A 57 36.73 -18.58 -13.69
CA THR A 57 36.22 -19.60 -12.77
C THR A 57 35.75 -20.82 -13.54
N GLN A 58 36.28 -22.00 -13.20
CA GLN A 58 35.91 -23.27 -13.80
C GLN A 58 34.77 -23.94 -13.01
N ASN A 59 34.04 -24.88 -13.61
CA ASN A 59 32.96 -25.64 -12.94
C ASN A 59 31.93 -24.76 -12.22
N LEU A 60 31.59 -23.63 -12.84
CA LEU A 60 30.72 -22.63 -12.26
C LEU A 60 29.29 -23.22 -12.15
N ARG A 61 28.73 -23.46 -10.95
CA ARG A 61 27.32 -23.82 -10.76
C ARG A 61 26.45 -22.73 -10.12
N ALA A 62 25.23 -22.53 -10.63
CA ALA A 62 24.28 -21.55 -10.11
C ALA A 62 23.08 -22.22 -9.42
N TRP A 63 22.66 -21.69 -8.27
CA TRP A 63 21.44 -22.11 -7.56
C TRP A 63 20.49 -20.94 -7.30
N TRP A 64 19.19 -21.21 -7.40
CA TRP A 64 18.09 -20.32 -7.00
C TRP A 64 16.88 -21.17 -6.56
N SER A 65 15.83 -20.56 -6.00
CA SER A 65 14.71 -21.28 -5.37
C SER A 65 13.36 -20.57 -5.59
N ASP A 66 12.56 -20.94 -6.58
CA ASP A 66 11.27 -20.25 -6.83
C ASP A 66 10.20 -20.66 -5.81
N LEU A 67 9.55 -19.70 -5.13
CA LEU A 67 8.40 -19.91 -4.22
C LEU A 67 8.54 -21.09 -3.22
N GLY A 68 9.76 -21.40 -2.76
CA GLY A 68 10.02 -22.48 -1.81
C GLY A 68 10.33 -23.85 -2.43
N GLU A 69 10.28 -23.99 -3.76
CA GLU A 69 10.73 -25.19 -4.47
C GLU A 69 12.24 -25.15 -4.72
N GLN A 70 12.93 -26.22 -4.32
CA GLN A 70 14.38 -26.35 -4.48
C GLN A 70 14.71 -26.96 -5.84
N HIS A 71 15.49 -26.25 -6.66
CA HIS A 71 15.99 -26.79 -7.92
C HIS A 71 17.44 -27.27 -7.82
N LYS A 72 17.80 -28.27 -8.63
CA LYS A 72 19.21 -28.71 -8.78
C LYS A 72 20.01 -27.58 -9.41
N GLY A 73 21.15 -27.22 -8.81
CA GLY A 73 22.01 -26.18 -9.35
C GLY A 73 22.53 -26.51 -10.74
N ILE A 74 22.44 -25.54 -11.65
CA ILE A 74 22.81 -25.70 -13.05
C ILE A 74 24.29 -25.41 -13.24
N GLU A 75 24.89 -26.02 -14.25
CA GLU A 75 26.25 -25.69 -14.66
C GLU A 75 26.23 -24.50 -15.62
N ILE A 76 27.03 -23.49 -15.32
CA ILE A 76 27.24 -22.29 -16.11
C ILE A 76 28.52 -22.47 -16.89
N GLN A 77 28.42 -22.42 -18.22
CA GLN A 77 29.56 -22.54 -19.09
C GLN A 77 30.28 -21.19 -19.19
N GLU A 78 31.59 -21.21 -19.42
CA GLU A 78 32.40 -19.99 -19.53
C GLU A 78 31.83 -19.01 -20.58
N LYS A 79 31.34 -19.55 -21.71
CA LYS A 79 30.70 -18.79 -22.80
C LYS A 79 29.48 -17.97 -22.37
N ASP A 80 28.82 -18.35 -21.28
CA ASP A 80 27.59 -17.74 -20.76
C ASP A 80 27.90 -16.67 -19.70
N THR A 81 29.17 -16.38 -19.45
CA THR A 81 29.64 -15.37 -18.50
C THR A 81 30.32 -14.20 -19.20
N ARG A 82 30.23 -13.01 -18.60
CA ARG A 82 30.99 -11.82 -19.01
C ARG A 82 31.45 -11.07 -17.77
N VAL A 83 32.63 -10.46 -17.82
CA VAL A 83 33.21 -9.67 -16.73
C VAL A 83 33.74 -8.38 -17.32
N SER A 84 33.68 -7.29 -16.55
CA SER A 84 34.13 -5.99 -17.02
C SER A 84 35.52 -6.06 -17.63
N LYS A 85 35.71 -5.38 -18.76
CA LYS A 85 37.00 -5.28 -19.44
C LYS A 85 38.07 -4.66 -18.54
N VAL A 86 37.70 -3.66 -17.73
CA VAL A 86 38.65 -3.01 -16.83
C VAL A 86 39.08 -3.99 -15.74
N PHE A 87 38.12 -4.63 -15.07
CA PHE A 87 38.42 -5.61 -14.03
C PHE A 87 39.20 -6.81 -14.56
N SER A 88 38.85 -7.32 -15.75
CA SER A 88 39.55 -8.48 -16.33
C SER A 88 41.01 -8.24 -16.67
N THR A 89 41.41 -6.99 -16.93
CA THR A 89 42.83 -6.64 -17.13
C THR A 89 43.60 -6.48 -15.83
N LYS A 90 42.93 -6.22 -14.71
CA LYS A 90 43.56 -5.95 -13.41
C LYS A 90 42.66 -6.42 -12.26
N PRO A 91 42.39 -7.74 -12.10
CA PRO A 91 41.34 -8.25 -11.22
C PRO A 91 41.72 -8.19 -9.73
N ASN A 92 41.81 -6.98 -9.19
CA ASN A 92 42.16 -6.70 -7.80
C ASN A 92 41.38 -5.50 -7.26
N GLU A 93 41.60 -5.16 -5.97
CA GLU A 93 40.85 -4.09 -5.32
C GLU A 93 41.09 -2.69 -5.94
N GLU A 94 42.16 -2.48 -6.70
CA GLU A 94 42.38 -1.20 -7.39
C GLU A 94 41.36 -0.95 -8.50
N SER A 95 40.77 -2.01 -9.07
CA SER A 95 39.65 -1.94 -10.01
C SER A 95 38.30 -2.26 -9.36
N ALA A 96 38.16 -2.11 -8.03
CA ALA A 96 36.92 -2.39 -7.29
C ALA A 96 35.68 -1.60 -7.76
N ILE A 97 35.86 -0.55 -8.56
CA ILE A 97 34.77 0.20 -9.18
C ILE A 97 34.12 -0.61 -10.32
N ASP A 98 34.94 -1.39 -11.03
CA ASP A 98 34.56 -2.18 -12.20
C ASP A 98 34.44 -3.68 -11.87
N ASP A 99 34.44 -4.04 -10.59
CA ASP A 99 34.31 -5.42 -10.11
C ASP A 99 32.85 -5.88 -10.24
N PHE A 100 32.44 -6.13 -11.48
CA PHE A 100 31.14 -6.66 -11.84
C PHE A 100 31.24 -7.59 -13.06
N GLY A 101 30.22 -8.43 -13.19
CA GLY A 101 30.00 -9.26 -14.37
C GLY A 101 28.57 -9.77 -14.43
N ILE A 102 28.27 -10.48 -15.51
CA ILE A 102 26.96 -11.09 -15.73
C ILE A 102 27.06 -12.58 -16.05
N ILE A 103 25.98 -13.28 -15.74
CA ILE A 103 25.70 -14.64 -16.19
C ILE A 103 24.41 -14.62 -17.00
N MET A 104 24.40 -15.29 -18.15
CA MET A 104 23.25 -15.37 -19.05
C MET A 104 22.70 -16.80 -19.08
N ILE A 105 21.42 -16.97 -18.76
CA ILE A 105 20.77 -18.29 -18.73
C ILE A 105 19.56 -18.28 -19.68
N PRO A 106 19.33 -19.32 -20.50
CA PRO A 106 18.12 -19.40 -21.33
C PRO A 106 16.83 -19.27 -20.49
N LYS A 107 15.84 -18.49 -20.92
CA LYS A 107 14.55 -18.37 -20.20
C LYS A 107 13.77 -19.70 -20.12
N ASN A 108 13.99 -20.60 -21.07
CA ASN A 108 13.43 -21.96 -21.11
C ASN A 108 14.34 -23.02 -20.47
N ASN A 109 15.34 -22.62 -19.69
CA ASN A 109 16.23 -23.54 -19.00
C ASN A 109 15.45 -24.45 -18.02
N ASN A 110 16.02 -25.60 -17.65
CA ASN A 110 15.45 -26.48 -16.63
C ASN A 110 16.46 -26.68 -15.49
N PRO A 111 16.20 -26.17 -14.28
CA PRO A 111 15.04 -25.37 -13.87
C PRO A 111 14.94 -24.02 -14.61
N PRO A 112 13.72 -23.45 -14.74
CA PRO A 112 13.53 -22.13 -15.31
C PRO A 112 14.05 -21.03 -14.37
N PRO A 113 14.50 -19.88 -14.90
CA PRO A 113 14.78 -18.69 -14.08
C PRO A 113 13.55 -18.29 -13.24
N PRO A 114 13.75 -17.65 -12.07
CA PRO A 114 12.65 -17.26 -11.19
C PRO A 114 11.71 -16.26 -11.87
N LYS A 115 10.42 -16.30 -11.52
CA LYS A 115 9.40 -15.35 -12.03
C LYS A 115 9.56 -13.91 -11.51
N THR A 116 10.63 -13.64 -10.75
CA THR A 116 10.93 -12.34 -10.17
C THR A 116 12.36 -11.90 -10.50
N ALA A 117 12.53 -10.61 -10.80
CA ALA A 117 13.82 -9.99 -11.08
C ALA A 117 13.82 -8.53 -10.61
N PHE A 118 14.98 -8.01 -10.20
CA PHE A 118 15.12 -6.60 -9.83
C PHE A 118 14.97 -5.70 -11.05
N GLY A 119 14.38 -4.53 -10.83
CA GLY A 119 14.43 -3.42 -11.76
C GLY A 119 15.71 -2.62 -11.61
N PHE A 120 15.99 -1.72 -12.55
CA PHE A 120 17.06 -0.74 -12.46
C PHE A 120 16.56 0.63 -12.92
N ALA A 121 17.17 1.71 -12.41
CA ALA A 121 16.84 3.08 -12.78
C ALA A 121 18.12 3.90 -12.89
N LEU A 122 18.59 4.17 -14.11
CA LEU A 122 19.85 4.90 -14.34
C LEU A 122 19.78 6.35 -13.87
N ARG A 123 18.58 6.93 -13.75
CA ARG A 123 18.37 8.22 -13.09
C ARG A 123 18.92 8.25 -11.66
N LEU A 124 18.73 7.18 -10.87
CA LEU A 124 19.28 7.09 -9.51
C LEU A 124 20.82 7.00 -9.51
N ALA A 125 21.42 6.60 -10.63
CA ALA A 125 22.86 6.53 -10.77
C ALA A 125 23.53 7.90 -11.01
N GLU A 126 22.75 8.90 -11.40
CA GLU A 126 23.23 10.27 -11.63
C GLU A 126 23.03 11.18 -10.40
N GLU A 127 22.30 10.73 -9.39
CA GLU A 127 22.10 11.50 -8.16
C GLU A 127 23.41 11.67 -7.39
N GLU A 128 23.70 12.90 -6.96
CA GLU A 128 24.81 13.20 -6.04
C GLU A 128 24.53 12.72 -4.61
N ARG A 129 23.26 12.40 -4.32
CA ARG A 129 22.78 11.92 -3.02
C ARG A 129 21.66 10.90 -3.23
N LEU A 130 21.77 9.73 -2.60
CA LEU A 130 20.69 8.75 -2.58
C LEU A 130 19.95 8.84 -1.23
N GLU A 131 18.73 9.36 -1.26
CA GLU A 131 17.83 9.42 -0.11
C GLU A 131 16.96 8.16 -0.06
N GLY A 132 16.97 7.44 1.06
CA GLY A 132 16.21 6.19 1.23
C GLY A 132 16.94 5.14 2.08
N ILE A 133 16.25 4.03 2.36
CA ILE A 133 16.83 2.88 3.06
C ILE A 133 17.72 2.11 2.07
N CYS A 134 19.00 1.92 2.42
CA CYS A 134 19.90 1.04 1.69
C CYS A 134 19.65 -0.40 2.15
N ASN A 135 19.27 -1.27 1.22
CA ASN A 135 19.04 -2.68 1.49
C ASN A 135 20.08 -3.51 0.78
N ILE A 136 20.61 -4.53 1.46
CA ILE A 136 21.42 -5.57 0.86
C ILE A 136 20.71 -6.88 1.08
N SER A 137 20.47 -7.62 0.01
CA SER A 137 19.95 -8.98 0.10
C SER A 137 21.06 -9.94 -0.27
N SER A 138 21.34 -10.93 0.59
CA SER A 138 22.47 -11.86 0.44
C SER A 138 22.21 -13.24 1.03
N TYR A 139 22.77 -14.29 0.42
CA TYR A 139 22.99 -15.58 1.05
C TYR A 139 24.31 -15.55 1.81
N LEU A 140 24.27 -15.88 3.10
CA LEU A 140 25.48 -16.03 3.92
C LEU A 140 26.22 -17.32 3.54
N THR A 141 27.53 -17.34 3.72
CA THR A 141 28.36 -18.54 3.48
C THR A 141 27.99 -19.71 4.39
N THR A 142 27.39 -19.42 5.54
CA THR A 142 26.86 -20.37 6.52
C THR A 142 25.44 -20.85 6.22
N ALA A 143 24.75 -20.24 5.24
CA ALA A 143 23.36 -20.54 4.95
C ALA A 143 23.21 -22.00 4.48
N LYS A 144 22.22 -22.71 5.03
CA LYS A 144 21.89 -24.07 4.61
C LYS A 144 21.07 -24.04 3.32
N SER A 145 21.14 -25.12 2.55
CA SER A 145 20.32 -25.31 1.35
C SER A 145 18.84 -25.13 1.67
N GLY A 146 18.20 -24.11 1.07
CA GLY A 146 16.78 -23.80 1.26
C GLY A 146 16.46 -22.65 2.22
N GLU A 147 17.44 -22.07 2.91
CA GLU A 147 17.21 -20.87 3.72
C GLU A 147 16.98 -19.63 2.83
N PRO A 148 16.06 -18.71 3.14
CA PRO A 148 15.85 -17.50 2.35
C PRO A 148 17.05 -16.54 2.45
N PRO A 149 17.24 -15.62 1.48
CA PRO A 149 18.31 -14.64 1.57
C PRO A 149 18.11 -13.73 2.78
N THR A 150 19.19 -13.50 3.51
CA THR A 150 19.24 -12.51 4.58
C THR A 150 19.15 -11.09 3.99
N ARG A 151 18.50 -10.18 4.72
CA ARG A 151 18.41 -8.77 4.37
C ARG A 151 19.08 -7.92 5.44
N SER A 152 20.10 -7.18 5.05
CA SER A 152 20.71 -6.13 5.87
C SER A 152 20.15 -4.78 5.44
N THR A 153 19.78 -3.94 6.41
CA THR A 153 19.35 -2.56 6.17
C THR A 153 20.40 -1.58 6.67
N GLY A 154 20.46 -0.41 6.05
CA GLY A 154 21.42 0.63 6.41
C GLY A 154 21.14 1.92 5.64
N ARG A 155 22.16 2.77 5.53
CA ARG A 155 22.09 4.05 4.83
C ARG A 155 23.21 4.21 3.82
N PHE A 156 22.92 4.89 2.71
CA PHE A 156 23.96 5.33 1.77
C PHE A 156 24.85 6.40 2.41
N VAL A 157 26.13 6.41 2.06
CA VAL A 157 27.04 7.50 2.42
C VAL A 157 26.83 8.63 1.41
N ASN A 158 26.34 9.77 1.90
CA ASN A 158 26.06 10.96 1.11
C ASN A 158 26.99 12.13 1.52
N PRO A 159 27.40 13.01 0.58
CA PRO A 159 27.19 12.90 -0.86
C PRO A 159 28.03 11.76 -1.46
N ILE A 160 27.65 11.28 -2.64
CA ILE A 160 28.35 10.21 -3.33
C ILE A 160 29.66 10.77 -3.89
N LEU A 161 30.77 10.41 -3.25
CA LEU A 161 32.09 10.94 -3.58
C LEU A 161 32.74 10.27 -4.80
N LYS A 162 32.29 9.06 -5.15
CA LYS A 162 32.78 8.31 -6.31
C LYS A 162 31.60 7.99 -7.23
N GLN A 163 31.58 8.61 -8.41
CA GLN A 163 30.46 8.49 -9.34
C GLN A 163 30.07 7.04 -9.64
N HIS A 164 31.05 6.15 -9.80
CA HIS A 164 30.87 4.75 -10.23
C HIS A 164 30.89 3.70 -9.10
N GLN A 165 30.98 4.11 -7.83
CA GLN A 165 31.02 3.19 -6.70
C GLN A 165 30.22 3.76 -5.53
N LEU A 166 29.25 2.99 -5.05
CA LEU A 166 28.48 3.36 -3.87
C LEU A 166 29.18 2.88 -2.60
N GLU A 167 29.13 3.73 -1.57
CA GLU A 167 29.51 3.39 -0.20
C GLU A 167 28.27 3.48 0.69
N TYR A 168 28.12 2.51 1.59
CA TYR A 168 26.94 2.41 2.44
C TYR A 168 27.27 1.79 3.79
N LEU A 169 26.61 2.28 4.84
CA LEU A 169 26.81 1.87 6.22
C LEU A 169 25.78 0.79 6.57
N THR A 170 26.17 -0.46 6.38
CA THR A 170 25.40 -1.64 6.77
C THR A 170 26.36 -2.80 7.06
N TYR A 171 25.89 -3.78 7.82
CA TYR A 171 26.71 -4.94 8.19
C TYR A 171 26.80 -5.93 7.02
N THR A 172 28.03 -6.29 6.64
CA THR A 172 28.33 -7.28 5.59
C THR A 172 29.41 -8.24 6.06
N GLU A 173 29.23 -9.54 5.82
CA GLU A 173 30.20 -10.59 6.15
C GLU A 173 30.96 -11.08 4.90
N ALA A 174 32.05 -11.80 5.10
CA ALA A 174 32.79 -12.40 4.00
C ALA A 174 31.93 -13.43 3.24
N GLY A 175 31.89 -13.29 1.90
CA GLY A 175 31.15 -14.18 0.99
C GLY A 175 29.76 -13.67 0.57
N VAL A 176 29.38 -12.45 0.96
CA VAL A 176 28.20 -11.76 0.39
C VAL A 176 28.50 -11.00 -0.91
N SER A 177 29.70 -11.17 -1.48
CA SER A 177 30.10 -10.53 -2.74
C SER A 177 29.19 -10.91 -3.90
N GLY A 178 28.75 -9.91 -4.67
CA GLY A 178 27.81 -10.03 -5.77
C GLY A 178 26.34 -9.88 -5.36
N SER A 179 26.06 -9.65 -4.08
CA SER A 179 24.72 -9.35 -3.59
C SER A 179 24.17 -8.03 -4.12
N VAL A 180 22.85 -8.00 -4.29
CA VAL A 180 22.12 -6.80 -4.69
C VAL A 180 22.11 -5.75 -3.58
N VAL A 181 22.47 -4.52 -3.94
CA VAL A 181 22.21 -3.32 -3.16
C VAL A 181 21.03 -2.61 -3.80
N TRP A 182 19.95 -2.39 -3.06
CA TRP A 182 18.71 -1.86 -3.62
C TRP A 182 18.01 -0.88 -2.67
N THR A 183 17.15 -0.05 -3.25
CA THR A 183 16.26 0.84 -2.51
C THR A 183 14.87 0.84 -3.15
N GLY A 184 13.88 1.41 -2.46
CA GLY A 184 12.54 1.58 -3.01
C GLY A 184 12.50 2.81 -3.92
N TYR A 185 11.98 2.67 -5.14
CA TYR A 185 11.75 3.78 -6.05
C TYR A 185 10.52 3.51 -6.91
N ASN A 186 9.60 4.48 -7.01
CA ASN A 186 8.29 4.34 -7.68
C ASN A 186 7.51 3.07 -7.27
N GLY A 187 7.49 2.75 -5.98
CA GLY A 187 6.76 1.59 -5.45
C GLY A 187 7.39 0.22 -5.76
N ALA A 188 8.59 0.17 -6.36
CA ALA A 188 9.28 -1.07 -6.72
C ALA A 188 10.69 -1.16 -6.10
N PRO A 189 11.22 -2.38 -5.86
CA PRO A 189 12.61 -2.57 -5.46
C PRO A 189 13.55 -2.37 -6.67
N ILE A 190 14.38 -1.34 -6.60
CA ILE A 190 15.33 -0.98 -7.67
C ILE A 190 16.76 -1.28 -7.21
N ALA A 191 17.47 -2.10 -7.98
CA ALA A 191 18.89 -2.34 -7.79
C ALA A 191 19.70 -1.08 -8.15
N VAL A 192 20.60 -0.68 -7.26
CA VAL A 192 21.44 0.51 -7.42
C VAL A 192 22.94 0.22 -7.37
N ALA A 193 23.36 -0.94 -6.83
CA ALA A 193 24.74 -1.40 -6.88
C ALA A 193 24.86 -2.93 -6.76
N ILE A 194 26.02 -3.46 -7.19
CA ILE A 194 26.46 -4.83 -6.95
C ILE A 194 27.50 -4.78 -5.82
N HIS A 195 27.21 -5.39 -4.67
CA HIS A 195 28.14 -5.40 -3.54
C HIS A 195 29.43 -6.15 -3.89
N ASN A 196 30.60 -5.63 -3.54
CA ASN A 196 31.89 -6.26 -3.86
C ASN A 196 32.89 -6.30 -2.71
N TYR A 197 33.03 -5.24 -1.91
CA TYR A 197 34.00 -5.17 -0.83
C TYR A 197 33.40 -4.65 0.47
N GLY A 198 33.81 -5.23 1.59
CA GLY A 198 33.56 -4.69 2.92
C GLY A 198 34.34 -3.39 3.21
N PRO A 199 34.19 -2.83 4.41
CA PRO A 199 34.87 -1.60 4.81
C PRO A 199 36.39 -1.79 4.87
N LYS A 200 37.16 -0.84 4.31
CA LYS A 200 38.65 -0.89 4.25
C LYS A 200 39.34 -1.00 5.62
N ARG A 201 38.66 -0.61 6.70
CA ARG A 201 39.10 -0.74 8.09
C ARG A 201 37.90 -1.12 8.95
N LYS A 202 38.11 -1.90 10.02
CA LYS A 202 37.10 -2.17 11.07
C LYS A 202 36.83 -0.89 11.88
N SER A 203 36.27 0.13 11.24
CA SER A 203 35.93 1.42 11.85
C SER A 203 34.51 1.78 11.42
N PRO A 204 33.65 2.26 12.34
CA PRO A 204 32.27 2.66 12.03
C PRO A 204 32.18 3.88 11.09
N LYS A 205 33.31 4.47 10.69
CA LYS A 205 33.39 5.62 9.77
C LYS A 205 33.45 5.23 8.29
N TYR A 206 33.82 3.99 7.96
CA TYR A 206 33.94 3.53 6.56
C TYR A 206 32.88 2.46 6.29
N GLY A 207 32.16 2.60 5.19
CA GLY A 207 31.09 1.71 4.77
C GLY A 207 31.55 0.58 3.86
N SER A 208 30.64 -0.37 3.66
CA SER A 208 30.75 -1.38 2.61
C SER A 208 30.57 -0.72 1.25
N ARG A 209 31.13 -1.35 0.20
CA ARG A 209 31.20 -0.80 -1.15
C ARG A 209 30.54 -1.72 -2.16
N GLY A 210 30.03 -1.13 -3.23
CA GLY A 210 29.53 -1.85 -4.39
C GLY A 210 29.74 -1.06 -5.68
N SER A 211 29.97 -1.79 -6.78
CA SER A 211 29.99 -1.23 -8.13
C SER A 211 28.62 -0.62 -8.41
N ARG A 212 28.54 0.68 -8.69
CA ARG A 212 27.26 1.38 -8.89
C ARG A 212 26.65 0.94 -10.22
N ILE A 213 25.36 0.61 -10.22
CA ILE A 213 24.64 0.35 -11.47
C ILE A 213 24.39 1.69 -12.14
N ASP A 214 25.35 2.10 -12.95
CA ASP A 214 25.36 3.38 -13.65
C ASP A 214 25.46 3.17 -15.17
N MET A 215 25.50 4.29 -15.89
CA MET A 215 25.59 4.28 -17.35
C MET A 215 26.83 3.56 -17.88
N LYS A 216 27.97 3.64 -17.19
CA LYS A 216 29.22 3.00 -17.61
C LYS A 216 29.06 1.48 -17.54
N MET A 217 28.57 0.98 -16.40
CA MET A 217 28.29 -0.44 -16.21
C MET A 217 27.23 -0.95 -17.18
N MET A 218 26.08 -0.27 -17.27
CA MET A 218 24.96 -0.73 -18.07
C MET A 218 25.26 -0.73 -19.57
N ARG A 219 26.07 0.20 -20.08
CA ARG A 219 26.51 0.17 -21.49
C ARG A 219 27.28 -1.11 -21.80
N GLU A 220 28.25 -1.46 -20.96
CA GLU A 220 29.06 -2.67 -21.14
C GLU A 220 28.18 -3.94 -21.07
N ILE A 221 27.24 -3.98 -20.11
CA ILE A 221 26.27 -5.08 -19.98
C ILE A 221 25.34 -5.17 -21.19
N MET A 222 24.82 -4.05 -21.69
CA MET A 222 23.89 -4.02 -22.82
C MET A 222 24.57 -4.36 -24.15
N GLU A 223 25.86 -4.04 -24.30
CA GLU A 223 26.67 -4.53 -25.42
C GLU A 223 26.85 -6.05 -25.35
N TRP A 224 27.05 -6.62 -24.16
CA TRP A 224 27.15 -8.07 -23.99
C TRP A 224 25.84 -8.81 -24.26
N THR A 225 24.70 -8.22 -23.88
CA THR A 225 23.37 -8.80 -24.06
C THR A 225 22.81 -8.53 -25.46
N GLY A 226 23.36 -7.57 -26.20
CA GLY A 226 22.87 -7.21 -27.54
C GLY A 226 21.62 -6.33 -27.54
N VAL A 227 21.24 -5.75 -26.39
CA VAL A 227 20.13 -4.78 -26.28
C VAL A 227 20.58 -3.36 -26.66
N TYR A 228 21.89 -3.13 -26.68
CA TYR A 228 22.47 -1.86 -27.09
C TYR A 228 22.32 -1.66 -28.61
N LYS A 229 21.46 -0.72 -29.00
CA LYS A 229 21.24 -0.40 -30.41
C LYS A 229 22.12 0.79 -30.82
N ARG A 230 22.92 0.60 -31.87
CA ARG A 230 23.81 1.63 -32.44
C ARG A 230 23.15 2.24 -33.67
N ALA A 231 23.32 3.55 -33.85
CA ALA A 231 22.80 4.27 -35.02
C ALA A 231 21.28 4.12 -35.22
N VAL A 232 20.53 4.29 -34.12
CA VAL A 232 19.07 4.33 -34.13
C VAL A 232 18.60 5.67 -34.64
N ALA A 233 17.68 5.68 -35.60
CA ALA A 233 17.00 6.89 -36.07
C ALA A 233 15.59 6.96 -35.48
N ILE A 234 15.12 8.18 -35.20
CA ILE A 234 13.70 8.44 -34.98
C ILE A 234 13.09 8.79 -36.33
N ILE A 235 11.93 8.19 -36.64
CA ILE A 235 11.25 8.38 -37.90
C ILE A 235 9.77 8.72 -37.70
N ALA A 236 9.21 9.54 -38.59
CA ALA A 236 7.76 9.77 -38.67
C ALA A 236 7.08 8.64 -39.47
N GLN A 237 5.97 8.07 -38.96
CA GLN A 237 5.27 6.93 -39.58
C GLN A 237 3.96 7.32 -40.32
N PRO A 238 3.76 6.86 -41.58
CA PRO A 238 2.55 7.15 -42.36
C PRO A 238 1.31 6.30 -41.96
N LEU A 239 0.12 6.78 -42.34
CA LEU A 239 -1.21 6.33 -41.90
C LEU A 239 -1.86 5.39 -42.93
N GLY A 240 -2.24 4.17 -42.49
CA GLY A 240 -3.06 3.22 -43.27
C GLY A 240 -2.31 2.22 -44.17
N LYS A 241 -3.01 1.16 -44.63
CA LYS A 241 -2.47 0.03 -45.44
C LYS A 241 -2.16 0.37 -46.92
N LYS A 242 -2.27 1.62 -47.36
CA LYS A 242 -2.03 1.99 -48.76
C LYS A 242 -0.65 2.62 -48.96
N GLN A 243 0.21 1.83 -49.61
CA GLN A 243 1.51 2.12 -50.23
C GLN A 243 2.62 2.77 -49.36
N GLN A 244 3.80 2.17 -49.50
CA GLN A 244 5.06 2.48 -48.83
C GLN A 244 5.55 3.90 -49.13
N ALA A 245 5.12 4.90 -48.36
CA ALA A 245 5.87 6.16 -48.26
C ALA A 245 7.15 5.91 -47.43
N PRO A 246 8.32 6.47 -47.82
CA PRO A 246 9.54 6.30 -47.06
C PRO A 246 9.42 7.00 -45.69
N ALA A 247 9.91 6.33 -44.65
CA ALA A 247 10.01 6.89 -43.31
C ALA A 247 10.97 8.09 -43.31
N LEU A 248 10.54 9.24 -42.77
CA LEU A 248 11.40 10.42 -42.70
C LEU A 248 12.29 10.41 -41.45
N PRO A 249 13.61 10.61 -41.57
CA PRO A 249 14.49 10.78 -40.42
C PRO A 249 14.23 12.12 -39.70
N LEU A 250 14.12 12.06 -38.38
CA LEU A 250 14.01 13.22 -37.49
C LEU A 250 15.36 13.50 -36.83
N CYS A 251 15.86 14.73 -36.96
CA CYS A 251 17.13 15.16 -36.37
C CYS A 251 16.89 15.92 -35.05
N MET A 252 17.74 15.67 -34.03
CA MET A 252 17.64 16.31 -32.71
C MET A 252 18.75 17.37 -32.53
N ALA A 253 18.43 18.51 -31.91
CA ALA A 253 19.39 19.58 -31.63
C ALA A 253 19.06 20.28 -30.30
N TRP A 254 20.06 20.48 -29.43
CA TRP A 254 19.88 21.17 -28.14
C TRP A 254 19.93 22.70 -28.28
N SER A 255 18.96 23.41 -27.67
CA SER A 255 18.98 24.87 -27.51
C SER A 255 19.56 25.25 -26.15
N GLU A 256 20.73 25.90 -26.15
CA GLU A 256 21.33 26.42 -24.91
C GLU A 256 20.55 27.56 -24.27
N GLN A 257 19.88 28.38 -25.10
CA GLN A 257 19.11 29.53 -24.66
C GLN A 257 17.87 29.11 -23.88
N ASP A 258 17.19 28.06 -24.37
CA ASP A 258 15.92 27.62 -23.80
C ASP A 258 16.08 26.41 -22.87
N LYS A 259 17.26 25.78 -22.87
CA LYS A 259 17.54 24.53 -22.16
C LYS A 259 16.56 23.41 -22.56
N VAL A 260 16.23 23.31 -23.85
CA VAL A 260 15.33 22.29 -24.41
C VAL A 260 15.96 21.58 -25.61
N LEU A 261 15.55 20.32 -25.83
CA LEU A 261 15.87 19.55 -27.02
C LEU A 261 14.85 19.89 -28.12
N ARG A 262 15.33 20.28 -29.30
CA ARG A 262 14.53 20.58 -30.49
C ARG A 262 14.61 19.39 -31.45
N VAL A 263 13.49 19.01 -32.05
CA VAL A 263 13.43 17.99 -33.12
C VAL A 263 13.08 18.71 -34.42
N HIS A 264 13.84 18.48 -35.49
CA HIS A 264 13.60 19.08 -36.80
C HIS A 264 13.60 18.03 -37.91
N VAL A 265 12.77 18.28 -38.91
CA VAL A 265 12.79 17.59 -40.22
C VAL A 265 13.75 18.40 -41.09
N GLN A 266 14.73 17.76 -41.74
CA GLN A 266 15.67 18.44 -42.61
C GLN A 266 15.26 18.23 -44.07
N ASP A 267 15.10 19.31 -44.84
CA ASP A 267 14.68 19.24 -46.25
C ASP A 267 15.87 18.99 -47.21
N ASP A 268 15.57 18.27 -48.30
CA ASP A 268 16.30 18.05 -49.57
C ASP A 268 17.79 17.65 -49.59
N THR A 269 18.43 17.45 -48.45
CA THR A 269 19.72 16.74 -48.36
C THR A 269 19.58 15.53 -47.46
N GLU A 270 19.95 14.33 -47.95
CA GLU A 270 20.01 13.12 -47.11
C GLU A 270 20.82 13.45 -45.85
N PRO A 271 20.22 13.37 -44.65
CA PRO A 271 20.96 13.66 -43.42
C PRO A 271 22.12 12.70 -43.34
N THR A 272 23.29 13.19 -42.96
CA THR A 272 24.41 12.27 -42.78
C THR A 272 24.00 11.24 -41.72
N ALA A 273 24.41 9.98 -41.88
CA ALA A 273 24.10 8.92 -40.91
C ALA A 273 24.52 9.31 -39.47
N GLU A 274 25.42 10.26 -39.35
CA GLU A 274 25.93 10.84 -38.13
C GLU A 274 25.06 11.93 -37.48
N GLU A 275 24.13 12.55 -38.20
CA GLU A 275 23.24 13.62 -37.72
C GLU A 275 21.87 13.08 -37.31
N ALA A 276 21.35 12.09 -38.05
CA ALA A 276 20.03 11.52 -37.82
C ALA A 276 20.00 10.32 -36.85
N THR A 277 21.15 9.87 -36.34
CA THR A 277 21.22 8.66 -35.51
C THR A 277 21.86 8.86 -34.15
N PHE A 278 21.42 8.07 -33.18
CA PHE A 278 21.90 8.10 -31.80
C PHE A 278 22.07 6.67 -31.25
N GLN A 279 22.60 6.58 -30.04
CA GLN A 279 22.72 5.31 -29.31
C GLN A 279 21.48 5.12 -28.44
N ALA A 280 20.82 3.97 -28.54
CA ALA A 280 19.62 3.67 -27.75
C ALA A 280 19.89 2.54 -26.75
N LEU A 281 19.40 2.72 -25.53
CA LEU A 281 19.51 1.73 -24.47
C LEU A 281 18.40 1.89 -23.41
N PRO A 282 17.93 0.81 -22.77
CA PRO A 282 16.94 0.93 -21.70
C PRO A 282 17.53 1.66 -20.48
N VAL A 283 16.87 2.71 -20.00
CA VAL A 283 17.37 3.51 -18.85
C VAL A 283 16.57 3.27 -17.57
N PHE A 284 15.40 2.67 -17.70
CA PHE A 284 14.59 2.21 -16.59
C PHE A 284 13.90 0.90 -16.94
N SER A 285 13.82 0.03 -15.95
CA SER A 285 13.11 -1.24 -15.99
C SER A 285 12.50 -1.45 -14.62
N ALA A 286 11.17 -1.62 -14.57
CA ALA A 286 10.50 -1.97 -13.32
C ALA A 286 10.88 -3.38 -12.87
N ALA A 287 10.77 -3.65 -11.56
CA ALA A 287 10.95 -5.00 -11.05
C ALA A 287 9.89 -5.95 -11.63
N MET A 288 10.31 -7.13 -12.07
CA MET A 288 9.39 -8.17 -12.52
C MET A 288 8.83 -8.85 -11.27
N LEU A 289 7.53 -8.69 -11.03
CA LEU A 289 6.80 -9.36 -9.94
C LEU A 289 5.76 -10.28 -10.57
N LEU A 290 5.77 -11.56 -10.19
CA LEU A 290 4.72 -12.52 -10.52
C LEU A 290 4.51 -12.79 -12.03
N GLY A 291 5.54 -12.64 -12.87
CA GLY A 291 5.47 -13.04 -14.28
C GLY A 291 4.81 -12.05 -15.25
N LYS A 292 4.49 -10.83 -14.84
CA LYS A 292 4.01 -9.77 -15.76
C LYS A 292 5.19 -9.13 -16.50
N GLU A 293 5.04 -8.85 -17.79
CA GLU A 293 5.97 -8.04 -18.58
C GLU A 293 6.06 -6.63 -17.93
N PRO A 294 7.24 -6.19 -17.50
CA PRO A 294 7.41 -4.90 -16.83
C PRO A 294 7.36 -3.74 -17.84
N LYS A 295 6.90 -2.57 -17.37
CA LYS A 295 6.92 -1.33 -18.16
C LYS A 295 8.36 -0.87 -18.42
N GLU A 296 8.65 -0.44 -19.63
CA GLU A 296 10.00 -0.08 -20.09
C GLU A 296 10.08 1.43 -20.39
N GLU A 297 11.16 2.11 -19.96
CA GLU A 297 11.53 3.43 -20.51
C GLU A 297 12.83 3.30 -21.30
N ILE A 298 12.79 3.67 -22.57
CA ILE A 298 13.96 3.61 -23.46
C ILE A 298 14.65 4.97 -23.44
N GLY A 299 15.95 4.98 -23.18
CA GLY A 299 16.78 6.16 -23.26
C GLY A 299 17.60 6.21 -24.54
N PHE A 300 17.82 7.43 -24.99
CA PHE A 300 18.56 7.79 -26.19
C PHE A 300 19.68 8.75 -25.81
N ALA A 301 20.84 8.59 -26.43
CA ALA A 301 22.02 9.37 -26.13
C ALA A 301 22.53 10.11 -27.37
N GLN A 302 22.59 11.44 -27.30
CA GLN A 302 23.17 12.25 -28.36
C GLN A 302 24.49 12.88 -27.90
N ILE A 303 25.49 12.87 -28.80
CA ILE A 303 26.78 13.55 -28.58
C ILE A 303 26.64 15.01 -29.05
N ASP A 304 26.96 15.97 -28.19
CA ASP A 304 27.02 17.39 -28.55
C ASP A 304 28.21 17.63 -29.50
N LYS A 305 27.92 17.87 -30.79
CA LYS A 305 28.94 17.98 -31.86
C LYS A 305 29.41 19.41 -32.13
N ARG A 306 29.08 20.39 -31.27
CA ARG A 306 29.52 21.78 -31.48
C ARG A 306 31.04 21.92 -31.35
N PRO A 307 31.73 22.75 -32.16
CA PRO A 307 33.20 22.92 -32.11
C PRO A 307 33.76 23.40 -30.76
N ASN A 308 32.92 23.99 -29.90
CA ASN A 308 33.29 24.57 -28.61
C ASN A 308 32.61 23.91 -27.40
N ALA A 309 31.81 22.85 -27.59
CA ALA A 309 31.33 22.05 -26.47
C ALA A 309 32.52 21.27 -25.88
N ALA A 310 32.57 21.11 -24.56
CA ALA A 310 33.58 20.25 -23.95
C ALA A 310 33.54 18.88 -24.65
N LYS A 311 34.68 18.42 -25.19
CA LYS A 311 34.82 17.04 -25.66
C LYS A 311 34.27 16.15 -24.54
N ASP A 312 33.26 15.34 -24.87
CA ASP A 312 32.58 14.36 -24.00
C ASP A 312 31.28 14.78 -23.29
N ALA A 313 30.67 15.93 -23.59
CA ALA A 313 29.33 16.28 -23.05
C ALA A 313 28.20 15.47 -23.70
N MET A 314 28.02 14.22 -23.28
CA MET A 314 26.91 13.35 -23.70
C MET A 314 25.60 13.83 -23.08
N ARG A 315 24.58 14.12 -23.90
CA ARG A 315 23.26 14.56 -23.43
C ARG A 315 22.24 13.46 -23.68
N TRP A 316 21.54 13.11 -22.62
CA TRP A 316 20.69 11.94 -22.54
C TRP A 316 19.23 12.33 -22.46
N VAL A 317 18.39 11.61 -23.19
CA VAL A 317 16.96 11.84 -23.27
C VAL A 317 16.29 10.50 -23.05
N SER A 318 15.51 10.36 -21.99
CA SER A 318 14.68 9.18 -21.74
C SER A 318 13.28 9.43 -22.27
N TRP A 319 12.78 8.52 -23.09
CA TRP A 319 11.41 8.54 -23.60
C TRP A 319 10.59 7.46 -22.92
N ASN A 320 9.47 7.86 -22.33
CA ASN A 320 8.45 6.93 -21.87
C ASN A 320 7.28 6.97 -22.85
N PHE A 321 7.17 5.91 -23.66
CA PHE A 321 6.19 5.79 -24.73
C PHE A 321 4.76 5.62 -24.21
N ASP A 322 4.59 4.98 -23.05
CA ASP A 322 3.28 4.76 -22.43
C ASP A 322 2.68 6.05 -21.87
N TRP A 323 3.53 7.01 -21.48
CA TRP A 323 3.12 8.26 -20.83
C TRP A 323 3.34 9.51 -21.68
N ASN A 324 3.75 9.34 -22.94
CA ASN A 324 4.07 10.43 -23.86
C ASN A 324 4.95 11.51 -23.21
N SER A 325 5.99 11.07 -22.49
CA SER A 325 6.86 11.95 -21.71
C SER A 325 8.32 11.78 -22.07
N VAL A 326 9.04 12.90 -22.01
CA VAL A 326 10.47 12.99 -22.31
C VAL A 326 11.16 13.62 -21.10
N SER A 327 12.23 13.01 -20.62
CA SER A 327 13.06 13.61 -19.57
C SER A 327 14.53 13.60 -19.94
N PHE A 328 15.26 14.63 -19.54
CA PHE A 328 16.72 14.58 -19.62
C PHE A 328 17.21 13.60 -18.55
N ALA A 329 17.99 12.60 -18.94
CA ALA A 329 18.47 11.64 -17.93
C ALA A 329 19.40 12.30 -16.89
N SER A 330 19.98 13.46 -17.23
CA SER A 330 20.87 14.25 -16.37
C SER A 330 20.18 15.39 -15.60
N ALA A 331 18.85 15.57 -15.71
CA ALA A 331 18.11 16.58 -14.94
C ALA A 331 16.76 16.04 -14.44
N LEU A 332 16.42 16.31 -13.18
CA LEU A 332 15.21 15.79 -12.52
C LEU A 332 13.88 16.21 -13.14
N SER A 333 13.89 17.20 -14.05
CA SER A 333 12.71 17.82 -14.62
C SER A 333 12.11 16.95 -15.74
N ARG A 334 11.07 16.17 -15.42
CA ARG A 334 10.24 15.48 -16.41
C ARG A 334 9.42 16.51 -17.19
N ALA A 335 9.42 16.40 -18.52
CA ALA A 335 8.56 17.17 -19.41
C ALA A 335 7.50 16.24 -19.99
N ARG A 336 6.21 16.55 -19.78
CA ARG A 336 5.11 15.82 -20.42
C ARG A 336 4.71 16.59 -21.66
N LEU A 337 4.62 15.94 -22.82
CA LEU A 337 4.09 16.59 -24.01
C LEU A 337 2.58 16.79 -23.79
N VAL A 338 2.16 18.06 -23.65
CA VAL A 338 0.78 18.45 -23.36
C VAL A 338 0.02 18.71 -24.65
N LYS A 339 0.68 19.34 -25.64
CA LYS A 339 0.04 19.71 -26.89
C LYS A 339 1.04 19.81 -28.04
N TRP A 340 0.64 19.33 -29.21
CA TRP A 340 1.28 19.62 -30.49
C TRP A 340 0.31 20.48 -31.29
N ASP A 341 0.71 21.71 -31.61
CA ASP A 341 -0.15 22.67 -32.29
C ASP A 341 0.67 23.40 -33.37
N VAL A 342 0.15 23.45 -34.59
CA VAL A 342 0.64 24.37 -35.62
C VAL A 342 -0.27 25.60 -35.56
N ARG A 343 0.25 26.75 -35.12
CA ARG A 343 -0.56 27.97 -34.95
C ARG A 343 -0.07 29.10 -35.85
N GLY A 344 -1.00 29.64 -36.64
CA GLY A 344 -0.86 30.91 -37.36
C GLY A 344 -1.65 30.94 -38.67
N PRO A 345 -2.17 32.12 -39.10
CA PRO A 345 -2.60 32.30 -40.50
C PRO A 345 -1.39 32.19 -41.43
N TRP A 346 -1.64 31.84 -42.69
CA TRP A 346 -0.74 31.23 -43.67
C TRP A 346 0.57 31.97 -44.05
N GLU A 347 1.01 33.00 -43.33
CA GLU A 347 2.28 33.70 -43.53
C GLU A 347 3.04 33.78 -42.19
N GLY A 348 4.13 33.01 -42.09
CA GLY A 348 4.96 32.84 -40.89
C GLY A 348 4.59 31.61 -40.05
N LYS A 349 4.84 30.39 -40.57
CA LYS A 349 4.51 29.14 -39.86
C LYS A 349 5.37 28.99 -38.60
N MET A 350 4.71 28.90 -37.44
CA MET A 350 5.30 28.53 -36.16
C MET A 350 4.71 27.18 -35.73
N ALA A 351 5.57 26.18 -35.49
CA ALA A 351 5.14 24.91 -34.88
C ALA A 351 5.45 24.97 -33.38
N GLY A 352 4.42 24.76 -32.56
CA GLY A 352 4.49 24.83 -31.11
C GLY A 352 4.37 23.46 -30.47
N MET A 353 5.41 23.02 -29.77
CA MET A 353 5.31 21.91 -28.83
C MET A 353 5.15 22.47 -27.43
N THR A 354 4.02 22.17 -26.80
CA THR A 354 3.75 22.57 -25.42
C THR A 354 4.10 21.41 -24.50
N PHE A 355 5.03 21.62 -23.58
CA PHE A 355 5.29 20.64 -22.54
C PHE A 355 4.97 21.21 -21.16
N SER A 356 4.51 20.36 -20.25
CA SER A 356 4.39 20.69 -18.83
C SER A 356 5.61 20.16 -18.10
N TRP A 357 6.19 21.04 -17.31
CA TRP A 357 7.18 20.73 -16.29
C TRP A 357 6.53 20.89 -14.92
N GLY A 358 7.12 20.30 -13.89
CA GLY A 358 6.61 20.40 -12.50
C GLY A 358 6.55 21.82 -11.93
N ASP A 359 7.07 22.82 -12.64
CA ASP A 359 7.05 24.24 -12.29
C ASP A 359 6.19 25.10 -13.24
N GLY A 360 5.55 24.49 -14.25
CA GLY A 360 4.66 25.20 -15.17
C GLY A 360 4.64 24.65 -16.60
N ILE A 361 3.71 25.16 -17.39
CA ILE A 361 3.58 24.85 -18.82
C ILE A 361 4.45 25.81 -19.60
N ARG A 362 5.31 25.30 -20.49
CA ARG A 362 6.11 26.12 -21.40
C ARG A 362 5.86 25.70 -22.83
N GLU A 363 5.61 26.68 -23.68
CA GLU A 363 5.45 26.50 -25.11
C GLU A 363 6.82 26.69 -25.78
N VAL A 364 7.27 25.68 -26.51
CA VAL A 364 8.48 25.76 -27.33
C VAL A 364 8.04 26.01 -28.77
N VAL A 365 8.36 27.19 -29.28
CA VAL A 365 7.94 27.65 -30.60
C VAL A 365 9.15 27.73 -31.53
N PHE A 366 9.07 27.10 -32.71
CA PHE A 366 10.12 27.19 -33.74
C PHE A 366 9.61 27.98 -34.94
N ARG A 367 10.50 28.81 -35.51
CA ARG A 367 10.24 29.67 -36.65
C ARG A 367 10.65 28.97 -37.95
N VAL A 368 9.71 28.85 -38.88
CA VAL A 368 9.97 28.43 -40.26
C VAL A 368 10.11 29.72 -41.08
N ASP A 369 11.32 30.11 -41.44
CA ASP A 369 11.59 31.23 -42.37
C ASP A 369 11.89 30.63 -43.76
N ASP A 370 11.65 31.21 -44.94
CA ASP A 370 10.66 32.08 -45.62
C ASP A 370 11.23 32.08 -47.08
N GLU A 371 10.55 31.77 -48.17
CA GLU A 371 9.44 32.50 -48.80
C GLU A 371 8.71 31.62 -49.83
N VAL A 372 7.38 31.79 -49.83
CA VAL A 372 6.36 31.23 -50.75
C VAL A 372 6.15 29.72 -50.67
N VAL A 373 5.71 29.36 -49.47
CA VAL A 373 4.49 28.56 -49.23
C VAL A 373 3.42 28.83 -50.32
N LYS A 374 3.51 28.08 -51.41
CA LYS A 374 2.38 27.56 -52.18
C LYS A 374 2.52 26.06 -52.12
N GLN A 375 1.70 25.42 -51.29
CA GLN A 375 1.83 24.02 -50.88
C GLN A 375 3.24 23.72 -50.37
N TRP A 376 3.45 23.99 -49.09
CA TRP A 376 4.05 22.93 -48.31
C TRP A 376 2.97 22.41 -47.33
N GLU A 377 2.33 21.24 -47.48
CA GLU A 377 2.88 20.01 -48.03
C GLU A 377 4.39 20.05 -47.82
N LEU A 378 4.83 19.70 -46.61
CA LEU A 378 5.95 18.76 -46.63
C LEU A 378 5.49 17.77 -47.70
N SER A 379 6.05 17.81 -48.92
CA SER A 379 5.60 16.97 -50.03
C SER A 379 6.14 15.58 -49.74
N LEU A 380 5.90 15.15 -48.52
CA LEU A 380 5.50 13.85 -48.14
C LEU A 380 4.33 13.54 -49.04
N PRO A 381 4.50 12.57 -49.93
CA PRO A 381 3.46 12.23 -50.88
C PRO A 381 2.16 12.03 -50.10
N ASP A 382 1.11 12.82 -50.35
CA ASP A 382 -0.33 12.70 -49.99
C ASP A 382 -0.77 11.78 -48.81
N THR A 383 0.07 11.57 -47.81
CA THR A 383 -0.13 10.51 -46.80
C THR A 383 -0.13 11.16 -45.43
N GLU A 384 -1.21 10.97 -44.67
CA GLU A 384 -1.28 11.36 -43.26
C GLU A 384 -0.26 10.54 -42.45
N TYR A 385 0.25 11.06 -41.33
CA TYR A 385 1.22 10.37 -40.45
C TYR A 385 0.65 10.32 -39.02
N ASN A 386 0.85 9.22 -38.30
CA ASN A 386 0.11 8.88 -37.07
C ASN A 386 0.97 8.69 -35.80
N GLY A 387 2.30 8.85 -35.90
CA GLY A 387 3.17 8.73 -34.73
C GLY A 387 4.67 8.81 -35.03
N ILE A 388 5.45 8.77 -33.95
CA ILE A 388 6.93 8.71 -33.96
C ILE A 388 7.34 7.26 -33.68
N ALA A 389 8.14 6.66 -34.56
CA ALA A 389 8.71 5.33 -34.39
C ALA A 389 10.25 5.40 -34.35
N TYR A 390 10.90 4.32 -33.93
CA TYR A 390 12.36 4.21 -33.97
C TYR A 390 12.78 3.03 -34.86
N GLN A 391 13.86 3.21 -35.62
CA GLN A 391 14.39 2.20 -36.54
C GLN A 391 15.88 1.95 -36.27
N ASP A 392 16.25 0.68 -36.15
CA ASP A 392 17.65 0.22 -36.11
C ASP A 392 18.09 -0.14 -37.54
N LYS A 393 19.29 0.27 -37.95
CA LYS A 393 19.84 -0.05 -39.28
C LYS A 393 20.09 -1.55 -39.49
N GLY A 394 20.05 -2.37 -38.44
CA GLY A 394 20.29 -3.81 -38.50
C GLY A 394 19.05 -4.71 -38.60
N ASP A 395 17.83 -4.21 -38.37
CA ASP A 395 16.63 -5.05 -38.21
C ASP A 395 15.41 -4.42 -38.91
N ALA A 396 14.82 -5.13 -39.88
CA ALA A 396 13.76 -4.61 -40.74
C ALA A 396 12.36 -4.56 -40.09
N LYS A 397 12.25 -4.82 -38.77
CA LYS A 397 10.97 -4.84 -38.05
C LYS A 397 10.75 -3.53 -37.28
N PHE A 398 9.73 -2.80 -37.70
CA PHE A 398 9.18 -1.63 -37.01
C PHE A 398 8.53 -2.03 -35.68
N GLN A 399 8.82 -1.33 -34.59
CA GLN A 399 8.08 -1.42 -33.32
C GLN A 399 7.27 -0.13 -33.12
N THR A 400 5.95 -0.26 -33.08
CA THR A 400 4.97 0.83 -33.00
C THR A 400 4.68 1.22 -31.54
N ALA A 401 4.59 2.52 -31.23
CA ALA A 401 4.19 3.03 -29.91
C ALA A 401 2.83 3.78 -29.97
N GLY A 402 1.80 3.16 -29.41
CA GLY A 402 0.89 3.74 -28.40
C GLY A 402 -0.08 4.91 -28.69
N LEU A 403 0.03 5.69 -29.78
CA LEU A 403 -0.78 6.92 -29.92
C LEU A 403 -2.03 6.83 -30.82
N ILE A 404 -2.25 5.73 -31.53
CA ILE A 404 -3.43 5.54 -32.41
C ILE A 404 -4.64 4.95 -31.66
N ILE A 405 -4.45 4.41 -30.47
CA ILE A 405 -5.45 3.53 -29.87
C ILE A 405 -6.64 4.32 -29.28
N MET A 406 -6.46 5.56 -28.82
CA MET A 406 -7.54 6.29 -28.11
C MET A 406 -8.65 6.83 -29.03
N ALA A 407 -8.30 7.34 -30.23
CA ALA A 407 -9.28 7.85 -31.20
C ALA A 407 -10.07 6.74 -31.91
N GLN A 408 -9.66 5.47 -31.75
CA GLN A 408 -10.38 4.32 -32.30
C GLN A 408 -11.58 3.93 -31.43
N TYR A 409 -11.46 4.02 -30.11
CA TYR A 409 -12.53 3.59 -29.19
C TYR A 409 -13.49 4.71 -28.80
N TYR A 410 -13.01 5.95 -28.72
CA TYR A 410 -13.79 7.11 -28.29
C TYR A 410 -13.87 8.13 -29.42
N SER A 411 -15.08 8.46 -29.87
CA SER A 411 -15.32 9.37 -31.00
C SER A 411 -15.53 10.83 -30.56
N ASP A 412 -15.62 11.07 -29.25
CA ASP A 412 -16.04 12.29 -28.59
C ASP A 412 -15.17 12.55 -27.35
N GLU A 413 -15.09 13.79 -26.85
CA GLU A 413 -14.47 14.12 -25.55
C GLU A 413 -15.57 14.47 -24.53
N LEU A 414 -15.39 14.08 -23.27
CA LEU A 414 -16.33 14.40 -22.18
C LEU A 414 -15.81 15.52 -21.28
N ASP A 415 -16.74 16.31 -20.77
CA ASP A 415 -16.56 17.42 -19.83
C ASP A 415 -17.36 17.15 -18.55
N THR A 416 -17.65 18.17 -17.73
CA THR A 416 -18.52 17.99 -16.54
C THR A 416 -20.02 17.97 -16.87
N GLU A 417 -20.41 18.24 -18.12
CA GLU A 417 -21.82 18.39 -18.54
C GLU A 417 -22.34 17.18 -19.33
N SER A 418 -21.47 16.23 -19.66
CA SER A 418 -21.79 15.07 -20.48
C SER A 418 -21.16 13.78 -19.97
N PHE A 419 -21.71 12.63 -20.33
CA PHE A 419 -21.20 11.31 -19.95
C PHE A 419 -21.56 10.25 -21.00
N ARG A 420 -20.89 9.09 -21.00
CA ARG A 420 -21.20 7.96 -21.92
C ARG A 420 -21.94 6.84 -21.22
N LEU A 421 -22.89 6.21 -21.92
CA LEU A 421 -23.54 4.97 -21.51
C LEU A 421 -23.16 3.83 -22.44
N ALA A 422 -22.98 2.64 -21.87
CA ALA A 422 -22.69 1.41 -22.56
C ALA A 422 -23.97 0.59 -22.80
N ILE A 423 -24.13 0.06 -24.02
CA ILE A 423 -25.11 -0.98 -24.35
C ILE A 423 -24.34 -2.28 -24.56
N ILE A 424 -24.75 -3.35 -23.86
CA ILE A 424 -24.07 -4.64 -23.86
C ILE A 424 -24.82 -5.60 -24.79
N SER A 425 -24.17 -6.07 -25.85
CA SER A 425 -24.69 -7.08 -26.78
C SER A 425 -23.73 -8.25 -26.94
N SER A 426 -24.18 -9.30 -27.62
CA SER A 426 -23.28 -10.39 -28.04
C SER A 426 -22.57 -9.98 -29.34
N GLY A 427 -21.27 -10.25 -29.42
CA GLY A 427 -20.45 -10.07 -30.62
C GLY A 427 -19.59 -11.29 -30.90
N SER A 428 -18.89 -11.28 -32.03
CA SER A 428 -17.97 -12.36 -32.44
C SER A 428 -16.54 -11.86 -32.43
N HIS A 429 -15.65 -12.59 -31.75
CA HIS A 429 -14.23 -12.27 -31.72
C HIS A 429 -13.64 -12.32 -33.15
N PRO A 430 -12.89 -11.30 -33.61
CA PRO A 430 -12.45 -11.22 -35.00
C PRO A 430 -11.53 -12.38 -35.43
N ASP A 431 -10.68 -12.86 -34.52
CA ASP A 431 -9.72 -13.93 -34.85
C ASP A 431 -10.18 -15.35 -34.52
N THR A 432 -11.03 -15.55 -33.49
CA THR A 432 -11.41 -16.87 -32.98
C THR A 432 -12.86 -17.25 -33.27
N GLU A 433 -13.67 -16.31 -33.78
CA GLU A 433 -15.12 -16.43 -34.00
C GLU A 433 -15.95 -16.81 -32.75
N SER A 434 -15.33 -16.87 -31.57
CA SER A 434 -16.00 -17.13 -30.32
C SER A 434 -16.92 -15.97 -29.94
N GLN A 435 -18.07 -16.28 -29.32
CA GLN A 435 -18.94 -15.24 -28.77
C GLN A 435 -18.25 -14.52 -27.62
N ILE A 436 -18.24 -13.18 -27.68
CA ILE A 436 -17.67 -12.29 -26.66
C ILE A 436 -18.62 -11.12 -26.40
N PRO A 437 -18.55 -10.46 -25.22
CA PRO A 437 -19.28 -9.23 -24.99
C PRO A 437 -18.90 -8.15 -26.00
N SER A 438 -19.89 -7.44 -26.53
CA SER A 438 -19.75 -6.31 -27.42
C SER A 438 -20.43 -5.09 -26.82
N ILE A 439 -19.69 -3.99 -26.73
CA ILE A 439 -20.07 -2.77 -26.03
C ILE A 439 -20.16 -1.63 -27.04
N THR A 440 -21.30 -0.96 -27.06
CA THR A 440 -21.49 0.28 -27.82
C THR A 440 -21.65 1.45 -26.86
N LEU A 441 -20.81 2.48 -27.00
CA LEU A 441 -20.87 3.69 -26.18
C LEU A 441 -21.68 4.78 -26.88
N THR A 442 -22.49 5.50 -26.10
CA THR A 442 -23.28 6.66 -26.57
C THR A 442 -23.13 7.83 -25.61
N LYS A 443 -22.91 9.04 -26.12
CA LYS A 443 -22.78 10.27 -25.32
C LYS A 443 -24.15 10.86 -24.98
N HIS A 444 -24.33 11.32 -23.75
CA HIS A 444 -25.55 11.94 -23.22
C HIS A 444 -25.23 13.18 -22.38
N ASP A 445 -26.18 14.12 -22.30
CA ASP A 445 -26.06 15.32 -21.46
C ASP A 445 -26.48 15.01 -20.01
N LEU A 446 -25.62 15.33 -19.05
CA LEU A 446 -25.84 15.04 -17.63
C LEU A 446 -26.99 15.87 -17.03
N TYR A 447 -27.17 17.12 -17.48
CA TYR A 447 -28.18 18.05 -16.96
C TYR A 447 -29.53 17.96 -17.68
N GLY A 448 -29.56 17.46 -18.92
CA GLY A 448 -30.79 17.18 -19.68
C GLY A 448 -31.38 15.78 -19.43
N ALA A 449 -30.65 14.91 -18.72
CA ALA A 449 -30.96 13.50 -18.50
C ALA A 449 -32.07 13.20 -17.46
N ALA A 450 -33.01 14.12 -17.20
CA ALA A 450 -34.09 13.86 -16.23
C ALA A 450 -34.98 12.66 -16.60
N ASP A 451 -35.02 12.29 -17.89
CA ASP A 451 -35.82 11.18 -18.43
C ASP A 451 -34.96 9.98 -18.91
N LEU A 452 -33.64 9.97 -18.66
CA LEU A 452 -32.75 8.91 -19.15
C LEU A 452 -32.66 7.77 -18.13
N ALA A 453 -33.30 6.64 -18.43
CA ALA A 453 -33.26 5.42 -17.62
C ALA A 453 -31.98 4.61 -17.88
N TYR A 454 -31.15 4.40 -16.85
CA TYR A 454 -29.91 3.63 -16.96
C TYR A 454 -29.48 3.03 -15.61
N ASN A 455 -28.68 1.97 -15.68
CA ASN A 455 -28.02 1.34 -14.54
C ASN A 455 -26.58 1.83 -14.41
N ALA A 456 -25.94 1.65 -13.25
CA ALA A 456 -24.49 1.81 -13.12
C ALA A 456 -23.86 0.58 -12.48
N LEU A 457 -22.64 0.21 -12.90
CA LEU A 457 -21.90 -0.91 -12.34
C LEU A 457 -20.98 -0.43 -11.21
N SER A 458 -20.99 -1.14 -10.09
CA SER A 458 -20.08 -0.98 -8.96
C SER A 458 -19.29 -2.28 -8.77
N TYR A 459 -17.98 -2.26 -9.01
CA TYR A 459 -17.17 -3.48 -8.98
C TYR A 459 -15.71 -3.20 -8.63
N THR A 460 -14.98 -4.23 -8.17
CA THR A 460 -13.56 -4.09 -7.86
C THR A 460 -12.69 -4.19 -9.11
N TRP A 461 -11.88 -3.15 -9.35
CA TRP A 461 -10.77 -3.25 -10.30
C TRP A 461 -9.73 -4.23 -9.74
N GLY A 462 -9.32 -5.20 -10.55
CA GLY A 462 -8.43 -6.28 -10.16
C GLY A 462 -9.17 -7.49 -9.58
N SER A 463 -8.53 -8.20 -8.65
CA SER A 463 -9.10 -9.41 -8.07
C SER A 463 -10.22 -9.08 -7.07
N PRO A 464 -11.40 -9.71 -7.17
CA PRO A 464 -12.49 -9.50 -6.22
C PRO A 464 -12.18 -10.07 -4.82
N ARG A 465 -11.16 -10.92 -4.68
CA ARG A 465 -10.78 -11.57 -3.42
C ARG A 465 -9.26 -11.70 -3.29
N ASP A 466 -8.76 -11.61 -2.06
CA ASP A 466 -7.38 -11.94 -1.74
C ASP A 466 -7.21 -13.47 -1.77
N SER A 467 -6.90 -14.01 -2.94
CA SER A 467 -6.45 -15.39 -3.10
C SER A 467 -4.92 -15.42 -3.21
N PRO A 468 -4.21 -16.46 -2.71
CA PRO A 468 -2.87 -16.74 -3.23
C PRO A 468 -3.00 -16.76 -4.77
N PRO A 469 -2.04 -16.19 -5.52
CA PRO A 469 -2.18 -16.02 -6.97
C PRO A 469 -2.47 -17.38 -7.59
N LEU A 470 -3.76 -17.65 -7.84
CA LEU A 470 -4.17 -18.73 -8.69
C LEU A 470 -3.51 -18.39 -10.02
N THR A 471 -2.76 -19.35 -10.54
CA THR A 471 -2.21 -19.33 -11.87
C THR A 471 -3.38 -19.39 -12.86
N ASP A 472 -4.13 -18.30 -12.96
CA ASP A 472 -5.06 -18.10 -14.05
C ASP A 472 -4.20 -17.91 -15.28
N LYS A 473 -4.01 -19.04 -15.99
CA LYS A 473 -3.66 -19.07 -17.40
C LYS A 473 -4.41 -17.93 -18.09
N ALA A 474 -3.72 -17.20 -18.96
CA ALA A 474 -4.30 -16.19 -19.86
C ALA A 474 -5.70 -16.60 -20.33
N SER A 475 -6.73 -16.14 -19.62
CA SER A 475 -8.10 -16.19 -20.10
C SER A 475 -8.20 -15.06 -21.12
N ASN A 476 -8.64 -15.40 -22.33
CA ASN A 476 -8.95 -14.38 -23.32
C ASN A 476 -10.04 -13.47 -22.74
N THR A 477 -9.67 -12.23 -22.40
CA THR A 477 -10.54 -11.23 -21.76
C THR A 477 -10.86 -10.08 -22.72
N THR A 478 -10.70 -10.34 -24.01
CA THR A 478 -11.03 -9.43 -25.11
C THR A 478 -12.55 -9.26 -25.21
N ILE A 479 -13.00 -8.02 -25.28
CA ILE A 479 -14.35 -7.61 -25.66
C ILE A 479 -14.30 -6.82 -26.97
N LEU A 480 -15.45 -6.51 -27.57
CA LEU A 480 -15.53 -5.45 -28.59
C LEU A 480 -15.98 -4.16 -27.93
N LEU A 481 -15.21 -3.07 -28.08
CA LEU A 481 -15.60 -1.73 -27.66
C LEU A 481 -15.77 -0.86 -28.92
N ASN A 482 -16.99 -0.40 -29.17
CA ASN A 482 -17.38 0.27 -30.42
C ASN A 482 -16.97 -0.53 -31.68
N GLY A 483 -17.08 -1.86 -31.60
CA GLY A 483 -16.75 -2.79 -32.68
C GLY A 483 -15.27 -3.14 -32.81
N ILE A 484 -14.41 -2.63 -31.93
CA ILE A 484 -12.95 -2.84 -31.98
C ILE A 484 -12.50 -3.70 -30.78
N PRO A 485 -11.62 -4.70 -30.97
CA PRO A 485 -11.07 -5.49 -29.87
C PRO A 485 -10.47 -4.61 -28.77
N PHE A 486 -10.86 -4.86 -27.53
CA PHE A 486 -10.43 -4.14 -26.34
C PHE A 486 -10.28 -5.12 -25.17
N ASP A 487 -9.12 -5.10 -24.51
CA ASP A 487 -8.84 -5.98 -23.38
C ASP A 487 -9.34 -5.35 -22.08
N VAL A 488 -10.13 -6.11 -21.33
CA VAL A 488 -10.55 -5.75 -19.97
C VAL A 488 -9.91 -6.69 -18.94
N GLN A 489 -9.96 -6.30 -17.67
CA GLN A 489 -9.55 -7.20 -16.60
C GLN A 489 -10.56 -8.33 -16.42
N ALA A 490 -10.09 -9.51 -15.99
CA ALA A 490 -10.91 -10.71 -15.83
C ALA A 490 -12.19 -10.48 -15.01
N ASN A 491 -12.12 -9.72 -13.92
CA ASN A 491 -13.28 -9.44 -13.10
C ASN A 491 -14.37 -8.62 -13.82
N LEU A 492 -13.97 -7.67 -14.68
CA LEU A 492 -14.91 -6.92 -15.51
C LEU A 492 -15.45 -7.79 -16.65
N TYR A 493 -14.61 -8.63 -17.26
CA TYR A 493 -15.06 -9.58 -18.28
C TYR A 493 -16.17 -10.50 -17.73
N ASP A 494 -15.95 -11.11 -16.56
CA ASP A 494 -16.94 -11.97 -15.91
C ASP A 494 -18.24 -11.20 -15.59
N ALA A 495 -18.13 -9.94 -15.14
CA ALA A 495 -19.29 -9.07 -14.91
C ALA A 495 -20.07 -8.82 -16.21
N LEU A 496 -19.38 -8.51 -17.31
CA LEU A 496 -20.02 -8.23 -18.61
C LEU A 496 -20.74 -9.47 -19.17
N VAL A 497 -20.19 -10.66 -18.99
CA VAL A 497 -20.84 -11.93 -19.38
C VAL A 497 -22.14 -12.13 -18.59
N GLU A 498 -22.12 -11.89 -17.29
CA GLU A 498 -23.31 -12.03 -16.44
C GLU A 498 -24.38 -10.95 -16.77
N LEU A 499 -23.94 -9.71 -16.98
CA LEU A 499 -24.79 -8.59 -17.36
C LEU A 499 -25.42 -8.79 -18.74
N LEU A 500 -24.72 -9.41 -19.69
CA LEU A 500 -25.27 -9.74 -21.00
C LEU A 500 -26.47 -10.69 -20.89
N VAL A 501 -26.49 -11.57 -19.89
CA VAL A 501 -27.62 -12.47 -19.64
C VAL A 501 -28.73 -11.78 -18.84
N SER A 502 -28.35 -10.92 -17.87
CA SER A 502 -29.28 -10.39 -16.88
C SER A 502 -29.89 -9.03 -17.24
N CYS A 503 -29.22 -8.22 -18.07
CA CYS A 503 -29.51 -6.79 -18.30
C CYS A 503 -29.15 -6.27 -19.72
N SER A 504 -29.10 -7.11 -20.76
CA SER A 504 -28.56 -6.75 -22.09
C SER A 504 -29.15 -5.51 -22.76
N GLU A 505 -30.43 -5.17 -22.51
CA GLU A 505 -31.10 -4.07 -23.20
C GLU A 505 -31.09 -2.74 -22.42
N THR A 506 -30.67 -2.74 -21.16
CA THR A 506 -30.65 -1.51 -20.34
C THR A 506 -29.29 -0.83 -20.46
N PRO A 507 -29.22 0.46 -20.85
CA PRO A 507 -27.98 1.22 -20.83
C PRO A 507 -27.34 1.16 -19.44
N ILE A 508 -26.02 0.97 -19.39
CA ILE A 508 -25.27 0.87 -18.15
C ILE A 508 -24.04 1.77 -18.18
N TRP A 509 -23.76 2.44 -17.08
CA TRP A 509 -22.52 3.19 -16.88
C TRP A 509 -21.47 2.30 -16.22
N ILE A 510 -20.29 2.21 -16.85
CA ILE A 510 -19.14 1.41 -16.38
C ILE A 510 -17.91 2.31 -16.46
N ASP A 511 -17.38 2.77 -15.32
CA ASP A 511 -16.26 3.72 -15.23
C ASP A 511 -15.06 3.36 -16.14
N ALA A 512 -14.64 2.09 -16.14
CA ALA A 512 -13.51 1.59 -16.91
C ALA A 512 -13.71 1.62 -18.43
N LEU A 513 -14.96 1.72 -18.91
CA LEU A 513 -15.29 1.75 -20.35
C LEU A 513 -15.83 3.12 -20.78
N CYS A 514 -16.73 3.71 -20.00
CA CYS A 514 -17.42 4.96 -20.30
C CYS A 514 -16.50 6.19 -20.20
N ILE A 515 -15.42 6.11 -19.42
CA ILE A 515 -14.40 7.15 -19.29
C ILE A 515 -13.13 6.70 -20.02
N SER A 516 -12.54 7.61 -20.81
CA SER A 516 -11.20 7.45 -21.37
C SER A 516 -10.15 7.57 -20.26
N GLN A 517 -9.78 6.42 -19.68
CA GLN A 517 -8.91 6.35 -18.49
C GLN A 517 -7.50 6.94 -18.68
N SER A 518 -7.05 7.06 -19.94
CA SER A 518 -5.74 7.63 -20.27
C SER A 518 -5.76 9.15 -20.51
N ASN A 519 -6.94 9.74 -20.80
CA ASN A 519 -7.09 11.17 -21.04
C ASN A 519 -7.38 11.90 -19.72
N SER A 520 -6.38 12.55 -19.13
CA SER A 520 -6.54 13.30 -17.87
C SER A 520 -7.51 14.48 -17.97
N ASN A 521 -7.68 15.06 -19.17
CA ASN A 521 -8.62 16.16 -19.42
C ASN A 521 -10.07 15.68 -19.46
N GLU A 522 -10.31 14.39 -19.70
CA GLU A 522 -11.63 13.76 -19.59
C GLU A 522 -11.83 13.16 -18.18
N ARG A 523 -10.85 12.40 -17.70
CA ARG A 523 -10.94 11.65 -16.45
C ARG A 523 -11.20 12.53 -15.25
N SER A 524 -10.49 13.65 -15.09
CA SER A 524 -10.63 14.49 -13.89
C SER A 524 -12.01 15.17 -13.81
N PRO A 525 -12.53 15.79 -14.90
CA PRO A 525 -13.92 16.25 -14.95
C PRO A 525 -14.94 15.15 -14.67
N GLN A 526 -14.81 13.97 -15.30
CA GLN A 526 -15.74 12.86 -15.09
C GLN A 526 -15.77 12.37 -13.64
N VAL A 527 -14.59 12.19 -13.02
CA VAL A 527 -14.47 11.84 -11.59
C VAL A 527 -15.16 12.88 -10.69
N SER A 528 -15.06 14.17 -11.04
CA SER A 528 -15.69 15.25 -10.26
C SER A 528 -17.23 15.22 -10.26
N VAL A 529 -17.84 14.53 -11.24
CA VAL A 529 -19.31 14.40 -11.41
C VAL A 529 -19.84 12.97 -11.23
N MET A 530 -18.99 11.99 -10.86
CA MET A 530 -19.42 10.60 -10.61
C MET A 530 -20.57 10.50 -9.61
N ASN A 531 -20.62 11.38 -8.63
CA ASN A 531 -21.72 11.45 -7.66
C ASN A 531 -23.08 11.71 -8.30
N GLN A 532 -23.11 12.54 -9.35
CA GLN A 532 -24.32 12.81 -10.12
C GLN A 532 -24.67 11.63 -11.03
N ILE A 533 -23.68 10.95 -11.61
CA ILE A 533 -23.89 9.78 -12.48
C ILE A 533 -24.47 8.63 -11.63
N TYR A 534 -23.80 8.22 -10.55
CA TYR A 534 -24.34 7.18 -9.67
C TYR A 534 -25.64 7.61 -9.00
N GLY A 535 -25.76 8.88 -8.57
CA GLY A 535 -26.97 9.39 -7.92
C GLY A 535 -28.20 9.48 -8.84
N LYS A 536 -28.01 9.61 -10.16
CA LYS A 536 -29.10 9.65 -11.16
C LYS A 536 -29.40 8.29 -11.80
N ALA A 537 -28.57 7.27 -11.58
CA ALA A 537 -28.84 5.94 -12.07
C ALA A 537 -30.10 5.37 -11.39
N ASP A 538 -30.98 4.73 -12.18
CA ASP A 538 -32.19 4.07 -11.68
C ASP A 538 -31.82 2.94 -10.71
N ARG A 539 -30.70 2.28 -10.96
CA ARG A 539 -30.16 1.19 -10.16
C ARG A 539 -28.65 1.12 -10.25
N VAL A 540 -28.02 0.84 -9.12
CA VAL A 540 -26.61 0.46 -9.06
C VAL A 540 -26.50 -1.05 -8.84
N ILE A 541 -25.80 -1.72 -9.77
CA ILE A 541 -25.52 -3.15 -9.73
C ILE A 541 -24.13 -3.36 -9.14
N VAL A 542 -24.06 -4.01 -7.99
CA VAL A 542 -22.83 -4.40 -7.32
C VAL A 542 -22.39 -5.77 -7.81
N TRP A 543 -21.15 -5.87 -8.28
CA TRP A 543 -20.51 -7.11 -8.71
C TRP A 543 -19.38 -7.50 -7.77
N LEU A 544 -19.53 -8.65 -7.11
CA LEU A 544 -18.59 -9.18 -6.11
C LEU A 544 -17.63 -10.24 -6.67
N GLY A 545 -17.58 -10.40 -7.98
CA GLY A 545 -16.81 -11.41 -8.69
C GLY A 545 -17.63 -12.63 -9.09
N LYS A 546 -16.99 -13.53 -9.85
CA LYS A 546 -17.58 -14.77 -10.35
C LYS A 546 -18.27 -15.57 -9.24
N THR A 547 -19.47 -16.05 -9.50
CA THR A 547 -20.27 -16.79 -8.52
C THR A 547 -19.63 -18.13 -8.13
N PHE A 548 -19.79 -18.46 -6.85
CA PHE A 548 -19.44 -19.75 -6.25
C PHE A 548 -20.38 -20.00 -5.05
N PRO A 549 -20.55 -21.27 -4.61
CA PRO A 549 -21.63 -21.66 -3.71
C PRO A 549 -21.69 -20.88 -2.40
N GLU A 550 -20.55 -20.63 -1.75
CA GLU A 550 -20.55 -19.93 -0.46
C GLU A 550 -21.00 -18.47 -0.58
N LEU A 551 -20.72 -17.76 -1.69
CA LEU A 551 -21.27 -16.41 -1.90
C LEU A 551 -22.78 -16.44 -2.02
N GLU A 552 -23.35 -17.41 -2.76
CA GLU A 552 -24.80 -17.56 -2.87
C GLU A 552 -25.44 -17.84 -1.51
N THR A 553 -24.82 -18.71 -0.70
CA THR A 553 -25.29 -18.99 0.66
C THR A 553 -25.19 -17.74 1.54
N GLY A 554 -24.12 -16.95 1.43
CA GLY A 554 -23.99 -15.68 2.13
C GLY A 554 -25.07 -14.67 1.75
N LEU A 555 -25.40 -14.57 0.46
CA LEU A 555 -26.47 -13.69 -0.04
C LEU A 555 -27.86 -14.12 0.46
N LYS A 556 -28.14 -15.42 0.52
CA LYS A 556 -29.38 -15.95 1.14
C LYS A 556 -29.44 -15.66 2.64
N ALA A 557 -28.30 -15.78 3.33
CA ALA A 557 -28.22 -15.51 4.78
C ALA A 557 -28.51 -14.02 5.09
N VAL A 558 -27.96 -13.09 4.31
CA VAL A 558 -28.27 -11.66 4.49
C VAL A 558 -29.72 -11.33 4.10
N GLU A 559 -30.31 -11.98 3.10
CA GLU A 559 -31.75 -11.82 2.79
C GLU A 559 -32.64 -12.24 3.97
N ARG A 560 -32.28 -13.35 4.64
CA ARG A 560 -32.99 -13.84 5.83
C ARG A 560 -32.83 -12.90 7.03
N LEU A 561 -31.60 -12.48 7.32
CA LEU A 561 -31.28 -11.70 8.53
C LEU A 561 -31.55 -10.21 8.38
N GLY A 562 -31.30 -9.64 7.19
CA GLY A 562 -31.19 -8.21 6.95
C GLY A 562 -32.39 -7.42 7.45
N ALA A 563 -33.58 -7.64 6.88
CA ALA A 563 -34.78 -6.92 7.28
C ALA A 563 -35.20 -7.21 8.74
N ALA A 564 -35.13 -8.46 9.18
CA ALA A 564 -35.51 -8.88 10.53
C ALA A 564 -34.63 -8.21 11.59
N SER A 565 -33.36 -7.95 11.28
CA SER A 565 -32.37 -7.39 12.21
C SER A 565 -32.48 -5.89 12.46
N VAL A 566 -33.18 -5.14 11.59
CA VAL A 566 -33.24 -3.67 11.66
C VAL A 566 -33.85 -3.16 12.98
N PRO A 567 -35.02 -3.64 13.44
CA PRO A 567 -35.62 -3.14 14.69
C PRO A 567 -34.70 -3.30 15.89
N GLU A 568 -34.02 -4.43 15.99
CA GLU A 568 -33.12 -4.75 17.10
C GLU A 568 -31.82 -3.95 17.03
N THR A 569 -31.26 -3.77 15.83
CA THR A 569 -30.10 -2.90 15.62
C THR A 569 -30.40 -1.46 16.02
N LEU A 570 -31.54 -0.93 15.56
CA LEU A 570 -31.99 0.40 15.95
C LEU A 570 -32.27 0.51 17.45
N ARG A 571 -32.75 -0.57 18.10
CA ARG A 571 -32.94 -0.60 19.55
C ARG A 571 -31.60 -0.48 20.27
N MET A 572 -30.61 -1.32 19.93
CA MET A 572 -29.26 -1.30 20.53
C MET A 572 -28.59 0.07 20.41
N ILE A 573 -28.67 0.71 19.24
CA ILE A 573 -28.14 2.07 19.05
C ILE A 573 -28.92 3.08 19.91
N ARG A 574 -30.25 2.99 19.97
CA ARG A 574 -31.09 3.90 20.78
C ARG A 574 -30.86 3.78 22.27
N THR A 575 -30.74 2.55 22.76
CA THR A 575 -30.46 2.27 24.17
C THR A 575 -29.00 2.48 24.51
N GLN A 576 -28.14 2.67 23.50
CA GLN A 576 -26.70 2.79 23.62
C GLN A 576 -26.11 1.57 24.35
N THR A 577 -26.61 0.38 24.02
CA THR A 577 -26.21 -0.90 24.62
C THR A 577 -25.68 -1.85 23.58
N TRP A 578 -24.64 -2.59 23.96
CA TRP A 578 -24.15 -3.75 23.23
C TRP A 578 -24.74 -5.00 23.85
N ASP A 579 -25.56 -5.74 23.11
CA ASP A 579 -26.27 -6.91 23.62
C ASP A 579 -25.44 -8.21 23.58
N PHE A 580 -24.11 -8.05 23.51
CA PHE A 580 -23.12 -9.09 23.20
C PHE A 580 -23.53 -10.50 23.63
N SER A 581 -23.55 -11.42 22.66
CA SER A 581 -23.73 -12.85 22.88
C SER A 581 -22.76 -13.65 22.02
N SER A 582 -22.06 -14.59 22.65
CA SER A 582 -21.21 -15.56 21.94
C SER A 582 -21.94 -16.87 21.61
N ASP A 583 -23.25 -16.96 21.89
CA ASP A 583 -24.05 -18.18 21.74
C ASP A 583 -25.22 -17.96 20.78
N LEU A 584 -25.08 -18.44 19.54
CA LEU A 584 -26.09 -18.30 18.48
C LEU A 584 -27.41 -19.00 18.82
N SER A 585 -27.42 -19.98 19.74
CA SER A 585 -28.65 -20.65 20.17
C SER A 585 -29.61 -19.71 20.92
N THR A 586 -29.12 -18.54 21.36
CA THR A 586 -29.92 -17.52 22.03
C THR A 586 -30.72 -16.63 21.07
N MET A 587 -30.48 -16.71 19.76
CA MET A 587 -31.16 -15.86 18.77
C MET A 587 -32.70 -15.97 18.78
N PRO A 588 -33.32 -17.16 18.90
CA PRO A 588 -34.78 -17.27 18.90
C PRO A 588 -35.42 -16.56 20.10
N GLU A 589 -34.86 -16.75 21.29
CA GLU A 589 -35.39 -16.15 22.52
C GLU A 589 -35.13 -14.64 22.56
N ARG A 590 -33.94 -14.19 22.13
CA ARG A 590 -33.54 -12.77 22.21
C ARG A 590 -34.15 -11.91 21.11
N TYR A 591 -34.25 -12.45 19.89
CA TYR A 591 -34.54 -11.66 18.69
C TYR A 591 -35.66 -12.24 17.82
N GLY A 592 -36.22 -13.41 18.17
CA GLY A 592 -37.23 -14.08 17.36
C GLY A 592 -36.69 -14.57 16.01
N MET A 593 -35.38 -14.84 15.92
CA MET A 593 -34.69 -15.25 14.69
C MET A 593 -34.05 -16.63 14.85
N ASP A 594 -34.12 -17.45 13.81
CA ASP A 594 -33.41 -18.74 13.80
C ASP A 594 -31.89 -18.52 13.87
N PRO A 595 -31.15 -19.38 14.61
CA PRO A 595 -29.70 -19.31 14.72
C PRO A 595 -29.01 -19.34 13.35
N VAL A 596 -27.88 -18.64 13.23
CA VAL A 596 -27.01 -18.77 12.04
C VAL A 596 -26.42 -20.17 12.02
N THR A 597 -26.59 -20.88 10.90
CA THR A 597 -26.03 -22.21 10.69
C THR A 597 -24.56 -22.14 10.29
N GLU A 598 -23.83 -23.27 10.35
CA GLU A 598 -22.44 -23.33 9.89
C GLU A 598 -22.30 -22.96 8.40
N GLU A 599 -23.23 -23.40 7.55
CA GLU A 599 -23.22 -23.10 6.11
C GLU A 599 -23.41 -21.59 5.86
N GLU A 600 -24.36 -20.97 6.55
CA GLU A 600 -24.58 -19.53 6.50
C GLU A 600 -23.38 -18.76 7.05
N ALA A 601 -22.75 -19.23 8.12
CA ALA A 601 -21.56 -18.59 8.69
C ALA A 601 -20.40 -18.58 7.68
N ILE A 602 -20.15 -19.71 7.02
CA ILE A 602 -19.19 -19.81 5.92
C ILE A 602 -19.54 -18.82 4.80
N GLY A 603 -20.82 -18.75 4.41
CA GLY A 603 -21.26 -17.86 3.35
C GLY A 603 -21.14 -16.37 3.69
N LEU A 604 -21.50 -15.98 4.92
CA LEU A 604 -21.34 -14.62 5.43
C LEU A 604 -19.88 -14.20 5.45
N VAL A 605 -18.98 -15.07 5.95
CA VAL A 605 -17.53 -14.79 5.91
C VAL A 605 -17.05 -14.67 4.47
N ALA A 606 -17.45 -15.58 3.57
CA ALA A 606 -17.08 -15.52 2.17
C ALA A 606 -17.57 -14.25 1.45
N LEU A 607 -18.73 -13.71 1.84
CA LEU A 607 -19.28 -12.44 1.36
C LEU A 607 -18.40 -11.27 1.81
N TYR A 608 -18.15 -11.14 3.12
CA TYR A 608 -17.39 -10.02 3.68
C TYR A 608 -15.88 -10.08 3.39
N MET A 609 -15.37 -11.21 2.89
CA MET A 609 -14.02 -11.32 2.34
C MET A 609 -13.85 -10.65 0.97
N SER A 610 -14.93 -10.13 0.37
CA SER A 610 -14.84 -9.40 -0.90
C SER A 610 -13.98 -8.14 -0.75
N ASN A 611 -13.01 -7.98 -1.66
CA ASN A 611 -12.18 -6.78 -1.77
C ASN A 611 -12.98 -5.55 -2.17
N TRP A 612 -14.21 -5.74 -2.67
CA TRP A 612 -15.15 -4.66 -2.92
C TRP A 612 -15.26 -3.79 -1.67
N PHE A 613 -15.65 -4.31 -0.51
CA PHE A 613 -15.76 -3.53 0.74
C PHE A 613 -14.50 -2.78 1.20
N THR A 614 -13.34 -2.99 0.57
CA THR A 614 -12.13 -2.22 0.86
C THR A 614 -12.00 -0.95 0.04
N ARG A 615 -12.73 -0.75 -1.06
CA ARG A 615 -12.51 0.39 -1.97
C ARG A 615 -13.15 1.67 -1.46
N ILE A 616 -12.43 2.77 -1.54
CA ILE A 616 -12.96 4.10 -1.20
C ILE A 616 -14.06 4.57 -2.16
N TRP A 617 -13.99 4.20 -3.43
CA TRP A 617 -14.93 4.67 -4.45
C TRP A 617 -16.38 4.24 -4.22
N ILE A 618 -16.56 3.05 -3.65
CA ILE A 618 -17.87 2.43 -3.40
C ILE A 618 -18.83 3.34 -2.67
N ILE A 619 -18.30 4.17 -1.78
CA ILE A 619 -19.14 5.01 -0.97
C ILE A 619 -19.96 5.93 -1.89
N GLN A 620 -19.35 6.53 -2.92
CA GLN A 620 -20.07 7.34 -3.91
C GLN A 620 -20.99 6.47 -4.78
N GLU A 621 -20.55 5.25 -5.07
CA GLU A 621 -21.27 4.30 -5.94
C GLU A 621 -22.60 3.84 -5.32
N VAL A 622 -22.67 3.62 -3.99
CA VAL A 622 -23.86 3.03 -3.34
C VAL A 622 -24.62 3.95 -2.38
N SER A 623 -24.04 5.08 -1.97
CA SER A 623 -24.69 5.93 -0.94
C SER A 623 -25.74 6.88 -1.49
N LEU A 624 -25.66 7.24 -2.78
CA LEU A 624 -26.46 8.33 -3.35
C LEU A 624 -27.71 7.88 -4.12
N THR A 625 -27.71 6.67 -4.69
CA THR A 625 -28.91 6.10 -5.32
C THR A 625 -29.84 5.43 -4.30
N SER A 626 -31.12 5.34 -4.59
CA SER A 626 -32.08 4.60 -3.76
C SER A 626 -32.06 3.10 -4.00
N ASP A 627 -31.81 2.62 -5.23
CA ASP A 627 -31.85 1.20 -5.59
C ASP A 627 -30.43 0.63 -5.83
N VAL A 628 -29.97 -0.22 -4.90
CA VAL A 628 -28.66 -0.88 -4.98
C VAL A 628 -28.87 -2.38 -4.79
N VAL A 629 -28.39 -3.16 -5.76
CA VAL A 629 -28.54 -4.62 -5.77
C VAL A 629 -27.22 -5.30 -6.08
N ILE A 630 -27.00 -6.48 -5.49
CA ILE A 630 -25.88 -7.36 -5.81
C ILE A 630 -26.37 -8.35 -6.86
N LEU A 631 -25.67 -8.45 -7.99
CA LEU A 631 -25.92 -9.46 -9.01
C LEU A 631 -25.04 -10.69 -8.75
N CYS A 632 -25.68 -11.86 -8.63
CA CYS A 632 -25.00 -13.13 -8.46
C CYS A 632 -25.83 -14.26 -9.09
N ASN A 633 -25.31 -14.91 -10.13
CA ASN A 633 -25.95 -16.04 -10.83
C ASN A 633 -27.41 -15.74 -11.24
N GLY A 634 -27.59 -14.62 -11.96
CA GLY A 634 -28.87 -14.12 -12.47
C GLY A 634 -29.84 -13.61 -11.41
N ARG A 635 -29.47 -13.62 -10.12
CA ARG A 635 -30.30 -13.13 -9.03
C ARG A 635 -29.81 -11.78 -8.53
N PHE A 636 -30.77 -10.91 -8.20
CA PHE A 636 -30.54 -9.62 -7.57
C PHE A 636 -30.90 -9.68 -6.08
N THR A 637 -29.93 -9.38 -5.22
CA THR A 637 -30.12 -9.27 -3.77
C THR A 637 -29.97 -7.81 -3.34
N VAL A 638 -30.90 -7.29 -2.55
CA VAL A 638 -30.87 -5.90 -2.08
C VAL A 638 -29.64 -5.66 -1.20
N PHE A 639 -28.82 -4.65 -1.54
CA PHE A 639 -27.57 -4.37 -0.84
C PHE A 639 -27.77 -3.98 0.63
N ASP A 640 -28.84 -3.25 0.95
CA ASP A 640 -29.11 -2.79 2.33
C ASP A 640 -29.16 -3.96 3.33
N TYR A 641 -29.56 -5.16 2.90
CA TYR A 641 -29.55 -6.35 3.75
C TYR A 641 -28.15 -6.81 4.17
N VAL A 642 -27.14 -6.59 3.32
CA VAL A 642 -25.73 -6.81 3.67
C VAL A 642 -25.32 -5.86 4.79
N GLY A 643 -25.59 -4.56 4.61
CA GLY A 643 -25.28 -3.54 5.60
C GLY A 643 -25.98 -3.75 6.94
N TYR A 644 -27.27 -4.07 6.93
CA TYR A 644 -28.06 -4.34 8.13
C TYR A 644 -27.56 -5.59 8.87
N THR A 645 -27.26 -6.65 8.13
CA THR A 645 -26.70 -7.87 8.73
C THR A 645 -25.33 -7.59 9.36
N ALA A 646 -24.47 -6.81 8.71
CA ALA A 646 -23.17 -6.42 9.26
C ALA A 646 -23.33 -5.64 10.59
N ALA A 647 -24.19 -4.62 10.60
CA ALA A 647 -24.48 -3.84 11.80
C ALA A 647 -25.04 -4.71 12.94
N PHE A 648 -26.00 -5.58 12.64
CA PHE A 648 -26.58 -6.48 13.62
C PHE A 648 -25.55 -7.43 14.23
N LEU A 649 -24.74 -8.10 13.40
CA LEU A 649 -23.70 -9.02 13.87
C LEU A 649 -22.65 -8.31 14.73
N HIS A 650 -22.35 -7.05 14.43
CA HIS A 650 -21.45 -6.23 15.23
C HIS A 650 -22.05 -5.90 16.61
N TYR A 651 -23.20 -5.22 16.66
CA TYR A 651 -23.79 -4.74 17.92
C TYR A 651 -24.33 -5.86 18.83
N SER A 652 -24.77 -6.98 18.24
CA SER A 652 -25.18 -8.18 19.00
C SER A 652 -24.01 -9.03 19.50
N GLY A 653 -22.78 -8.80 19.00
CA GLY A 653 -21.61 -9.61 19.31
C GLY A 653 -21.52 -10.95 18.55
N PHE A 654 -22.55 -11.33 17.79
CA PHE A 654 -22.58 -12.61 17.08
C PHE A 654 -21.55 -12.75 15.97
N PHE A 655 -20.93 -11.66 15.52
CA PHE A 655 -19.83 -11.74 14.55
C PHE A 655 -18.74 -12.73 14.99
N GLN A 656 -18.37 -12.74 16.28
CA GLN A 656 -17.37 -13.67 16.77
C GLN A 656 -17.86 -15.12 16.67
N SER A 657 -19.10 -15.41 17.05
CA SER A 657 -19.70 -16.75 16.95
C SER A 657 -19.81 -17.22 15.50
N VAL A 658 -20.16 -16.32 14.57
CA VAL A 658 -20.17 -16.60 13.14
C VAL A 658 -18.77 -17.00 12.67
N VAL A 659 -17.75 -16.25 13.07
CA VAL A 659 -16.35 -16.58 12.75
C VAL A 659 -15.91 -17.91 13.37
N ASP A 660 -16.33 -18.19 14.60
CA ASP A 660 -15.95 -19.42 15.33
C ASP A 660 -16.61 -20.69 14.77
N LEU A 661 -17.76 -20.56 14.10
CA LEU A 661 -18.39 -21.67 13.37
C LEU A 661 -17.64 -22.06 12.10
N VAL A 662 -16.85 -21.17 11.51
CA VAL A 662 -16.15 -21.46 10.27
C VAL A 662 -14.97 -22.40 10.54
N PRO A 663 -14.87 -23.56 9.84
CA PRO A 663 -13.74 -24.46 9.99
C PRO A 663 -12.42 -23.76 9.66
N LYS A 664 -11.47 -23.78 10.60
CA LYS A 664 -10.22 -23.01 10.53
C LYS A 664 -9.29 -23.45 9.39
N ASP A 665 -9.49 -24.66 8.88
CA ASP A 665 -8.75 -25.31 7.80
C ASP A 665 -9.50 -25.27 6.46
N LYS A 666 -10.67 -24.62 6.38
CA LYS A 666 -11.46 -24.56 5.14
C LYS A 666 -10.66 -23.83 4.03
N PRO A 667 -10.36 -24.49 2.90
CA PRO A 667 -9.64 -23.87 1.80
C PRO A 667 -10.39 -22.65 1.24
N GLY A 668 -9.67 -21.58 0.93
CA GLY A 668 -10.23 -20.36 0.34
C GLY A 668 -10.91 -19.40 1.33
N ILE A 669 -11.06 -19.78 2.60
CA ILE A 669 -11.60 -18.91 3.66
C ILE A 669 -10.48 -18.54 4.64
N HIS A 670 -10.20 -17.24 4.75
CA HIS A 670 -9.11 -16.71 5.57
C HIS A 670 -9.68 -15.81 6.65
N ILE A 671 -9.79 -16.35 7.87
CA ILE A 671 -10.41 -15.65 9.00
C ILE A 671 -9.55 -14.48 9.53
N ARG A 672 -8.22 -14.54 9.36
CA ARG A 672 -7.30 -13.52 9.89
C ARG A 672 -7.00 -12.43 8.85
N GLY A 673 -7.47 -11.21 9.13
CA GLY A 673 -7.01 -9.98 8.46
C GLY A 673 -7.66 -9.66 7.11
N GLY A 674 -8.77 -10.32 6.75
CA GLY A 674 -9.43 -10.16 5.45
C GLY A 674 -10.96 -10.13 5.48
N ILE A 675 -11.59 -9.90 6.64
CA ILE A 675 -13.06 -9.81 6.74
C ILE A 675 -13.47 -8.34 6.90
N ASN A 676 -14.17 -7.80 5.90
CA ASN A 676 -14.51 -6.37 5.79
C ASN A 676 -15.92 -6.04 6.32
N ILE A 677 -16.40 -6.78 7.34
CA ILE A 677 -17.76 -6.59 7.89
C ILE A 677 -17.96 -5.18 8.47
N PHE A 678 -16.96 -4.63 9.15
CA PHE A 678 -17.02 -3.28 9.71
C PHE A 678 -17.02 -2.19 8.62
N HIS A 679 -16.40 -2.46 7.46
CA HIS A 679 -16.53 -1.56 6.32
C HIS A 679 -17.95 -1.62 5.75
N ALA A 680 -18.54 -2.81 5.62
CA ALA A 680 -19.92 -2.97 5.16
C ALA A 680 -20.92 -2.23 6.07
N GLU A 681 -20.77 -2.35 7.39
CA GLU A 681 -21.55 -1.57 8.36
C GLU A 681 -21.36 -0.06 8.16
N ARG A 682 -20.11 0.43 8.12
CA ARG A 682 -19.84 1.87 7.98
C ARG A 682 -20.37 2.44 6.66
N ILE A 683 -20.28 1.68 5.56
CA ILE A 683 -20.89 2.04 4.28
C ILE A 683 -22.40 2.16 4.44
N GLN A 684 -23.06 1.22 5.15
CA GLN A 684 -24.49 1.31 5.41
C GLN A 684 -24.87 2.53 6.26
N LEU A 685 -24.11 2.83 7.32
CA LEU A 685 -24.36 4.01 8.15
C LEU A 685 -24.28 5.31 7.34
N LEU A 686 -23.26 5.43 6.47
CA LEU A 686 -23.08 6.60 5.61
C LEU A 686 -24.18 6.69 4.54
N ARG A 687 -24.59 5.55 3.98
CA ARG A 687 -25.73 5.46 3.08
C ARG A 687 -27.03 5.90 3.76
N GLU A 688 -27.32 5.44 4.97
CA GLU A 688 -28.47 5.89 5.75
C GLU A 688 -28.39 7.40 6.05
N TRP A 689 -27.20 7.94 6.27
CA TRP A 689 -27.02 9.39 6.43
C TRP A 689 -27.36 10.15 5.15
N CYS A 690 -26.90 9.67 3.98
CA CYS A 690 -27.13 10.30 2.69
C CYS A 690 -28.63 10.34 2.31
N LYS A 691 -29.40 9.33 2.73
CA LYS A 691 -30.88 9.28 2.60
C LYS A 691 -31.58 10.40 3.40
N GLY A 692 -30.92 11.02 4.37
CA GLY A 692 -31.47 12.12 5.17
C GLY A 692 -32.81 11.74 5.81
N LYS A 693 -33.82 12.60 5.71
CA LYS A 693 -35.16 12.38 6.29
C LYS A 693 -35.89 11.13 5.79
N GLN A 694 -35.45 10.54 4.68
CA GLN A 694 -36.03 9.30 4.13
C GLN A 694 -35.47 8.05 4.82
N SER A 695 -34.39 8.16 5.59
CA SER A 695 -33.79 7.05 6.30
C SER A 695 -34.64 6.59 7.49
N ALA A 696 -34.82 5.28 7.62
CA ALA A 696 -35.39 4.65 8.81
C ALA A 696 -34.47 4.81 10.06
N TRP A 697 -33.23 5.23 9.86
CA TRP A 697 -32.19 5.39 10.89
C TRP A 697 -31.97 6.85 11.30
N THR A 698 -32.66 7.81 10.67
CA THR A 698 -32.45 9.27 10.87
C THR A 698 -32.30 9.67 12.35
N GLY A 699 -33.14 9.15 13.24
CA GLY A 699 -33.12 9.50 14.67
C GLY A 699 -32.00 8.86 15.48
N VAL A 700 -31.39 7.78 14.99
CA VAL A 700 -30.37 7.00 15.72
C VAL A 700 -28.95 7.25 15.22
N LEU A 701 -28.78 7.66 13.96
CA LEU A 701 -27.45 7.97 13.38
C LEU A 701 -26.74 9.06 14.19
N ALA A 702 -27.48 10.07 14.65
CA ALA A 702 -26.95 11.13 15.50
C ALA A 702 -26.47 10.63 16.88
N MET A 703 -26.78 9.39 17.28
CA MET A 703 -26.33 8.79 18.54
C MET A 703 -25.00 8.05 18.43
N ILE A 704 -24.45 7.92 17.21
CA ILE A 704 -23.10 7.44 16.95
C ILE A 704 -22.20 8.67 16.80
N ASP A 705 -21.12 8.72 17.57
CA ASP A 705 -20.13 9.79 17.49
C ASP A 705 -19.13 9.49 16.37
N LEU A 706 -19.34 10.11 15.21
CA LEU A 706 -18.43 10.06 14.06
C LEU A 706 -17.52 11.31 13.98
N GLU A 707 -17.49 12.12 15.04
CA GLU A 707 -16.88 13.46 15.05
C GLU A 707 -15.90 13.63 16.22
N ALA A 708 -15.56 12.52 16.88
CA ALA A 708 -14.66 12.47 18.02
C ALA A 708 -15.02 13.49 19.13
N GLY A 709 -16.32 13.77 19.29
CA GLY A 709 -16.82 14.69 20.31
C GLY A 709 -16.91 16.16 19.95
N LEU A 710 -16.45 16.57 18.76
CA LEU A 710 -16.36 17.98 18.37
C LEU A 710 -17.73 18.64 18.11
N ALA A 711 -18.77 17.84 17.82
CA ALA A 711 -20.15 18.30 17.60
C ALA A 711 -20.70 19.26 18.67
N LYS A 712 -20.19 19.16 19.92
CA LYS A 712 -20.73 19.87 21.08
C LYS A 712 -20.21 21.30 21.22
N HIS A 713 -19.14 21.69 20.51
CA HIS A 713 -18.49 22.98 20.68
C HIS A 713 -18.10 23.61 19.34
N HIS A 714 -18.80 24.68 18.95
CA HIS A 714 -18.29 25.77 18.10
C HIS A 714 -17.74 25.47 16.68
N ALA A 715 -17.86 24.27 16.12
CA ALA A 715 -17.48 24.05 14.72
C ALA A 715 -18.61 24.45 13.75
N LYS A 716 -18.26 25.15 12.66
CA LYS A 716 -19.19 25.47 11.56
C LYS A 716 -19.66 24.14 10.93
N PRO A 717 -20.98 23.90 10.73
CA PRO A 717 -21.51 22.60 10.28
C PRO A 717 -20.78 21.99 9.07
N GLY A 718 -20.45 22.81 8.06
CA GLY A 718 -19.76 22.35 6.85
C GLY A 718 -18.33 21.87 7.01
N VAL A 719 -17.70 22.11 8.16
CA VAL A 719 -16.33 21.68 8.45
C VAL A 719 -16.30 20.30 9.12
N ILE A 720 -17.39 19.91 9.78
CA ILE A 720 -17.50 18.62 10.46
C ILE A 720 -17.71 17.47 9.45
N VAL A 721 -18.32 17.78 8.29
CA VAL A 721 -18.65 16.79 7.26
C VAL A 721 -17.42 15.99 6.79
N PRO A 722 -16.26 16.60 6.48
CA PRO A 722 -15.01 15.86 6.24
C PRO A 722 -14.59 14.91 7.36
N LEU A 723 -14.75 15.29 8.64
CA LEU A 723 -14.42 14.41 9.76
C LEU A 723 -15.33 13.18 9.81
N ARG A 724 -16.65 13.37 9.62
CA ARG A 724 -17.60 12.24 9.56
C ARG A 724 -17.20 11.25 8.49
N VAL A 725 -16.94 11.73 7.27
CA VAL A 725 -16.53 10.86 6.15
C VAL A 725 -15.19 10.19 6.45
N LEU A 726 -14.21 10.92 6.97
CA LEU A 726 -12.92 10.36 7.35
C LEU A 726 -13.04 9.21 8.36
N PHE A 727 -13.77 9.41 9.47
CA PHE A 727 -13.93 8.37 10.50
C PHE A 727 -14.81 7.20 10.01
N SER A 728 -15.71 7.43 9.07
CA SER A 728 -16.51 6.36 8.44
C SER A 728 -15.75 5.57 7.36
N THR A 729 -14.70 6.15 6.77
CA THR A 729 -14.00 5.56 5.60
C THR A 729 -12.58 5.10 5.92
N PHE A 730 -12.23 5.15 7.19
CA PHE A 730 -10.97 4.70 7.71
C PHE A 730 -10.67 3.23 7.38
N GLY A 731 -9.48 2.95 6.88
CA GLY A 731 -9.03 1.62 6.44
C GLY A 731 -9.41 1.25 5.00
N MET A 732 -10.18 2.10 4.30
CA MET A 732 -10.46 1.90 2.88
C MET A 732 -9.24 2.23 2.00
N LYS A 733 -9.08 1.46 0.94
CA LYS A 733 -7.95 1.43 0.00
C LYS A 733 -8.29 2.18 -1.28
N ALA A 734 -7.24 2.68 -1.92
CA ALA A 734 -7.27 3.28 -3.24
C ALA A 734 -6.04 2.84 -4.05
N THR A 735 -6.20 2.71 -5.37
CA THR A 735 -5.07 2.39 -6.26
C THR A 735 -4.18 3.60 -6.48
N ASP A 736 -4.76 4.77 -6.74
CA ASP A 736 -4.06 6.04 -6.66
C ASP A 736 -4.19 6.58 -5.23
N PRO A 737 -3.09 6.91 -4.54
CA PRO A 737 -3.17 7.38 -3.16
C PRO A 737 -4.00 8.66 -2.98
N ARG A 738 -4.16 9.48 -4.03
CA ARG A 738 -4.96 10.72 -3.98
C ARG A 738 -6.46 10.45 -3.90
N ASP A 739 -6.91 9.31 -4.43
CA ASP A 739 -8.31 8.90 -4.37
C ASP A 739 -8.77 8.59 -2.94
N SER A 740 -7.84 8.40 -2.00
CA SER A 740 -8.18 8.34 -0.57
C SER A 740 -8.87 9.61 -0.06
N ILE A 741 -8.66 10.74 -0.75
CA ILE A 741 -9.34 12.02 -0.51
C ILE A 741 -10.40 12.27 -1.59
N TYR A 742 -10.06 12.13 -2.87
CA TYR A 742 -11.00 12.45 -3.97
C TYR A 742 -12.20 11.49 -4.01
N GLY A 743 -12.06 10.28 -3.47
CA GLY A 743 -13.16 9.35 -3.22
C GLY A 743 -14.22 9.89 -2.27
N TRP A 744 -13.96 10.94 -1.50
CA TRP A 744 -14.97 11.59 -0.66
C TRP A 744 -15.75 12.68 -1.38
N ASN A 745 -15.21 13.26 -2.46
CA ASN A 745 -15.70 14.51 -3.04
C ASN A 745 -17.21 14.51 -3.28
N GLY A 746 -17.72 13.46 -3.91
CA GLY A 746 -19.13 13.33 -4.25
C GLY A 746 -20.08 13.37 -3.06
N ILE A 747 -19.72 12.66 -1.99
CA ILE A 747 -20.51 12.56 -0.76
C ILE A 747 -20.39 13.82 0.05
N LEU A 748 -19.19 14.37 0.14
CA LEU A 748 -18.97 15.66 0.77
C LEU A 748 -19.89 16.69 0.12
N LYS A 749 -19.93 16.78 -1.22
CA LYS A 749 -20.81 17.71 -1.97
C LYS A 749 -22.28 17.51 -1.62
N HIS A 750 -22.73 16.26 -1.60
CA HIS A 750 -24.11 15.91 -1.23
C HIS A 750 -24.45 16.33 0.21
N MET A 751 -23.62 15.96 1.18
CA MET A 751 -23.83 16.27 2.60
C MET A 751 -23.73 17.78 2.88
N ALA A 752 -22.77 18.46 2.27
CA ALA A 752 -22.60 19.90 2.39
C ALA A 752 -23.79 20.66 1.79
N ALA A 753 -24.34 20.21 0.66
CA ALA A 753 -25.55 20.78 0.09
C ALA A 753 -26.77 20.62 1.01
N GLN A 754 -26.93 19.46 1.66
CA GLN A 754 -28.01 19.23 2.63
C GLN A 754 -27.92 20.14 3.86
N GLU A 755 -26.70 20.50 4.28
CA GLU A 755 -26.45 21.40 5.41
C GLU A 755 -26.35 22.89 5.01
N GLY A 756 -26.46 23.22 3.71
CA GLY A 756 -26.42 24.59 3.21
C GLY A 756 -25.03 25.24 3.29
N VAL A 757 -23.97 24.45 3.14
CA VAL A 757 -22.57 24.86 3.33
C VAL A 757 -21.72 24.54 2.10
N SER A 758 -20.71 25.36 1.82
CA SER A 758 -19.77 25.16 0.70
C SER A 758 -18.55 24.36 1.14
N LEU A 759 -18.05 23.46 0.28
CA LEU A 759 -16.81 22.73 0.54
C LEU A 759 -15.58 23.53 0.14
N PRO A 760 -14.46 23.37 0.87
CA PRO A 760 -13.17 23.89 0.44
C PRO A 760 -12.71 23.25 -0.89
N SER A 761 -12.04 24.02 -1.74
CA SER A 761 -11.55 23.56 -3.05
C SER A 761 -10.50 22.45 -2.98
N VAL A 762 -9.88 22.22 -1.82
CA VAL A 762 -8.88 21.15 -1.60
C VAL A 762 -9.45 19.74 -1.84
N PHE A 763 -10.77 19.57 -1.74
CA PHE A 763 -11.43 18.29 -1.98
C PHE A 763 -11.79 18.07 -3.46
N GLU A 764 -11.60 19.07 -4.34
CA GLU A 764 -11.80 18.89 -5.78
C GLU A 764 -10.65 18.08 -6.40
N PRO A 765 -10.93 17.13 -7.31
CA PRO A 765 -9.91 16.30 -7.94
C PRO A 765 -8.91 17.11 -8.78
N ASP A 766 -7.65 17.07 -8.38
CA ASP A 766 -6.49 17.60 -9.12
C ASP A 766 -5.41 16.52 -9.19
N TYR A 767 -5.46 15.73 -10.26
CA TYR A 767 -4.50 14.65 -10.51
C TYR A 767 -3.12 15.15 -10.98
N ASP A 768 -2.86 16.44 -10.98
CA ASP A 768 -1.52 17.00 -11.17
C ASP A 768 -0.87 17.42 -9.83
N MET A 769 -1.65 17.50 -8.74
CA MET A 769 -1.13 17.79 -7.39
C MET A 769 -0.30 16.62 -6.83
N ASP A 770 0.85 16.95 -6.22
CA ASP A 770 1.67 15.98 -5.47
C ASP A 770 0.88 15.49 -4.23
N ILE A 771 0.82 14.17 -4.03
CA ILE A 771 0.10 13.56 -2.92
C ILE A 771 0.51 14.14 -1.55
N LYS A 772 1.80 14.47 -1.35
CA LYS A 772 2.26 15.01 -0.07
C LYS A 772 1.67 16.39 0.22
N ASP A 773 1.48 17.18 -0.83
CA ASP A 773 0.90 18.52 -0.74
C ASP A 773 -0.61 18.42 -0.58
N LEU A 774 -1.29 17.50 -1.28
CA LEU A 774 -2.71 17.21 -1.08
C LEU A 774 -3.01 16.83 0.37
N LEU A 775 -2.32 15.81 0.91
CA LEU A 775 -2.55 15.33 2.26
C LEU A 775 -2.26 16.41 3.31
N ARG A 776 -1.20 17.20 3.13
CA ARG A 776 -0.91 18.34 4.01
C ARG A 776 -2.01 19.39 3.93
N ASN A 777 -2.44 19.77 2.73
CA ASN A 777 -3.47 20.80 2.55
C ASN A 777 -4.80 20.37 3.17
N VAL A 778 -5.18 19.10 3.05
CA VAL A 778 -6.37 18.53 3.73
C VAL A 778 -6.20 18.59 5.24
N ALA A 779 -5.03 18.18 5.77
CA ALA A 779 -4.75 18.23 7.20
C ALA A 779 -4.84 19.67 7.75
N CYS A 780 -4.22 20.64 7.08
CA CYS A 780 -4.31 22.05 7.44
C CYS A 780 -5.77 22.54 7.45
N ASN A 781 -6.53 22.26 6.37
CA ASN A 781 -7.92 22.69 6.27
C ASN A 781 -8.77 22.14 7.42
N ILE A 782 -8.61 20.86 7.77
CA ILE A 782 -9.40 20.25 8.86
C ILE A 782 -8.99 20.81 10.22
N ILE A 783 -7.69 20.92 10.49
CA ILE A 783 -7.18 21.46 11.78
C ILE A 783 -7.61 22.92 11.98
N GLU A 784 -7.39 23.77 10.97
CA GLU A 784 -7.72 25.20 11.04
C GLU A 784 -9.22 25.47 11.13
N ALA A 785 -10.03 24.62 10.50
CA ALA A 785 -11.46 24.84 10.46
C ALA A 785 -12.18 24.27 11.72
N THR A 786 -11.58 23.29 12.39
CA THR A 786 -12.13 22.68 13.62
C THR A 786 -11.59 23.29 14.90
N ASP A 787 -10.54 24.10 14.82
CA ASP A 787 -9.73 24.56 15.96
C ASP A 787 -9.29 23.39 16.88
N SER A 788 -9.12 22.19 16.31
CA SER A 788 -8.83 20.97 17.05
C SER A 788 -7.68 20.17 16.44
N LEU A 789 -6.88 19.56 17.31
CA LEU A 789 -5.82 18.64 16.94
C LEU A 789 -6.26 17.16 16.99
N VAL A 790 -7.57 16.88 17.01
CA VAL A 790 -8.08 15.50 16.97
C VAL A 790 -7.56 14.71 15.77
N TYR A 791 -7.26 15.40 14.67
CA TYR A 791 -6.71 14.83 13.44
C TYR A 791 -5.36 14.12 13.66
N LEU A 792 -4.61 14.51 14.70
CA LEU A 792 -3.34 13.89 15.07
C LEU A 792 -3.49 12.43 15.55
N SER A 793 -4.70 12.00 15.92
CA SER A 793 -5.00 10.60 16.25
C SER A 793 -4.84 9.64 15.08
N LEU A 794 -4.87 10.16 13.85
CA LEU A 794 -4.89 9.37 12.61
C LEU A 794 -3.51 9.24 11.97
N VAL A 795 -2.48 9.84 12.56
CA VAL A 795 -1.12 9.77 12.03
C VAL A 795 -0.54 8.38 12.19
N LYS A 796 0.14 7.92 11.14
CA LYS A 796 0.99 6.73 11.18
C LYS A 796 2.38 7.11 11.68
N ASP A 797 3.02 6.19 12.38
CA ASP A 797 4.45 6.25 12.63
C ASP A 797 5.22 6.45 11.30
N PRO A 798 6.23 7.32 11.25
CA PRO A 798 6.98 7.60 10.03
C PRO A 798 7.54 6.37 9.31
N ARG A 799 7.85 5.27 10.03
CA ARG A 799 8.41 4.04 9.45
C ARG A 799 7.36 3.20 8.72
N MET A 800 6.08 3.47 8.97
CA MET A 800 4.93 2.80 8.36
C MET A 800 4.30 3.61 7.22
N ARG A 801 4.85 4.79 6.93
CA ARG A 801 4.34 5.66 5.87
C ARG A 801 4.78 5.18 4.50
N GLU A 802 3.85 5.24 3.58
CA GLU A 802 4.01 4.96 2.17
C GLU A 802 4.36 6.25 1.40
N THR A 803 3.89 7.41 1.87
CA THR A 803 4.18 8.71 1.26
C THR A 803 5.42 9.38 1.88
N PRO A 804 6.57 9.44 1.17
CA PRO A 804 7.80 10.02 1.70
C PRO A 804 7.72 11.55 1.82
N GLY A 805 8.39 12.11 2.83
CA GLY A 805 8.56 13.56 2.98
C GLY A 805 7.37 14.32 3.61
N LEU A 806 6.33 13.61 4.06
CA LEU A 806 5.25 14.14 4.87
C LEU A 806 5.73 14.58 6.26
N PRO A 807 5.29 15.74 6.78
CA PRO A 807 5.49 16.10 8.19
C PRO A 807 4.89 15.06 9.14
N SER A 808 5.50 14.82 10.30
CA SER A 808 5.05 13.74 11.22
C SER A 808 3.63 13.94 11.77
N TRP A 809 3.09 15.16 11.73
CA TRP A 809 1.72 15.47 12.13
C TRP A 809 0.67 15.30 11.02
N VAL A 810 1.08 15.03 9.77
CA VAL A 810 0.16 14.77 8.65
C VAL A 810 -0.10 13.26 8.54
N PRO A 811 -1.37 12.80 8.60
CA PRO A 811 -1.75 11.42 8.33
C PRO A 811 -1.42 10.98 6.90
N ASP A 812 -1.06 9.71 6.77
CA ASP A 812 -0.78 9.06 5.49
C ASP A 812 -1.84 7.98 5.21
N TYR A 813 -2.17 7.78 3.93
CA TYR A 813 -3.35 7.01 3.50
C TYR A 813 -2.96 5.74 2.72
N PRO A 814 -3.75 4.64 2.77
CA PRO A 814 -4.99 4.48 3.53
C PRO A 814 -4.72 4.61 5.04
N PRO A 815 -5.56 5.28 5.82
CA PRO A 815 -5.20 5.61 7.18
C PRO A 815 -5.08 4.31 7.98
N VAL A 816 -4.11 4.32 8.88
CA VAL A 816 -3.87 3.43 10.02
C VAL A 816 -4.76 2.15 10.10
N LEU A 817 -4.18 0.95 10.20
CA LEU A 817 -4.98 -0.29 10.34
C LEU A 817 -5.61 -0.48 11.74
N TYR A 818 -5.32 0.36 12.75
CA TYR A 818 -5.79 0.21 14.14
C TYR A 818 -6.86 1.22 14.55
N ASN A 819 -7.68 0.88 15.56
CA ASN A 819 -8.69 1.80 16.10
C ASN A 819 -8.04 3.01 16.77
N SER A 820 -8.61 4.20 16.57
CA SER A 820 -8.28 5.37 17.37
C SER A 820 -9.01 5.35 18.72
N VAL A 821 -8.42 5.96 19.75
CA VAL A 821 -9.09 6.22 21.04
C VAL A 821 -10.36 7.07 20.85
N HIS A 822 -10.42 7.82 19.74
CA HIS A 822 -11.52 8.67 19.28
C HIS A 822 -12.41 8.04 18.20
N GLY A 823 -12.24 6.74 17.92
CA GLY A 823 -12.99 6.05 16.87
C GLY A 823 -14.52 6.16 17.01
N PRO A 824 -15.27 5.69 16.00
CA PRO A 824 -16.72 5.72 16.02
C PRO A 824 -17.25 4.93 17.22
N ASN A 825 -18.00 5.58 18.11
CA ASN A 825 -18.52 5.00 19.34
C ASN A 825 -19.94 5.50 19.63
N PHE A 826 -20.66 4.78 20.49
CA PHE A 826 -21.89 5.32 21.08
C PHE A 826 -21.59 6.59 21.87
N ARG A 827 -22.42 7.64 21.71
CA ARG A 827 -22.24 8.91 22.43
C ARG A 827 -22.30 8.75 23.95
N SER A 828 -22.96 7.71 24.47
CA SER A 828 -23.01 7.36 25.90
C SER A 828 -21.63 7.11 26.50
N MET A 829 -20.66 6.64 25.71
CA MET A 829 -19.27 6.42 26.15
C MET A 829 -18.57 7.72 26.54
N GLY A 830 -19.08 8.86 26.06
CA GLY A 830 -18.43 10.14 26.22
C GLY A 830 -17.14 10.27 25.40
N THR A 831 -16.51 11.43 25.54
CA THR A 831 -15.36 11.85 24.74
C THR A 831 -14.17 11.98 25.67
N VAL A 832 -12.97 11.56 25.23
CA VAL A 832 -11.74 11.86 25.97
C VAL A 832 -11.25 13.23 25.57
N ASN A 833 -10.78 13.99 26.55
CA ASN A 833 -10.14 15.27 26.32
C ASN A 833 -9.08 15.46 27.41
N SER A 834 -7.86 15.00 27.14
CA SER A 834 -6.73 15.15 28.06
C SER A 834 -6.32 16.62 28.27
N SER A 835 -6.79 17.53 27.40
CA SER A 835 -6.54 18.96 27.46
C SER A 835 -7.71 19.76 28.08
N LYS A 836 -8.76 19.10 28.61
CA LYS A 836 -10.03 19.73 29.02
C LYS A 836 -9.90 20.96 29.95
N HIS A 837 -8.91 20.98 30.83
CA HIS A 837 -8.70 22.06 31.80
C HIS A 837 -7.57 23.02 31.42
N VAL A 838 -7.10 23.04 30.17
CA VAL A 838 -6.11 24.05 29.75
C VAL A 838 -6.72 25.44 30.00
N PRO A 839 -6.07 26.30 30.82
CA PRO A 839 -6.51 27.68 30.98
C PRO A 839 -6.49 28.32 29.60
N HIS A 840 -7.59 28.93 29.15
CA HIS A 840 -7.66 29.60 27.84
C HIS A 840 -6.40 30.45 27.64
N SER A 841 -5.58 30.04 26.67
CA SER A 841 -4.23 30.56 26.47
C SER A 841 -4.26 32.08 26.33
N PRO A 842 -3.30 32.82 26.90
CA PRO A 842 -3.15 34.25 26.61
C PRO A 842 -2.77 34.52 25.14
N ASN A 843 -2.44 33.49 24.35
CA ASN A 843 -2.28 33.62 22.90
C ASN A 843 -3.63 33.42 22.21
N GLN A 844 -3.98 34.36 21.33
CA GLN A 844 -5.19 34.37 20.51
C GLN A 844 -5.36 33.13 19.62
N TYR A 845 -4.32 32.28 19.47
CA TYR A 845 -4.33 31.04 18.69
C TYR A 845 -3.57 29.91 19.44
N PRO A 846 -4.18 28.73 19.67
CA PRO A 846 -3.61 27.65 20.49
C PRO A 846 -2.49 26.84 19.79
N PHE A 847 -2.44 26.85 18.46
CA PHE A 847 -1.40 26.26 17.63
C PHE A 847 -1.25 27.07 16.33
N THR A 848 -0.13 26.92 15.61
CA THR A 848 0.08 27.53 14.29
C THR A 848 0.85 26.61 13.35
N ILE A 849 0.46 26.58 12.08
CA ILE A 849 1.15 25.81 11.04
C ILE A 849 2.09 26.76 10.27
N THR A 850 3.36 26.40 10.15
CA THR A 850 4.35 27.17 9.38
C THR A 850 5.11 26.24 8.45
N GLY A 851 4.67 26.17 7.19
CA GLY A 851 5.25 25.28 6.19
C GLY A 851 5.04 23.80 6.58
N LYS A 852 6.12 23.13 7.01
CA LYS A 852 6.08 21.73 7.47
C LYS A 852 5.98 21.60 8.99
N VAL A 853 6.04 22.69 9.73
CA VAL A 853 6.11 22.66 11.20
C VAL A 853 4.75 22.99 11.79
N LEU A 854 4.26 22.13 12.69
CA LEU A 854 3.12 22.42 13.55
C LEU A 854 3.65 22.90 14.90
N ASN A 855 3.50 24.19 15.17
CA ASN A 855 3.87 24.80 16.45
C ASN A 855 2.72 24.60 17.44
N VAL A 856 3.00 23.93 18.54
CA VAL A 856 2.00 23.62 19.58
C VAL A 856 2.48 24.06 20.95
N PHE A 857 1.54 24.11 21.88
CA PHE A 857 1.77 24.39 23.29
C PHE A 857 1.34 23.19 24.14
N GLY A 858 2.20 22.73 25.03
CA GLY A 858 1.97 21.52 25.80
C GLY A 858 2.89 21.37 27.00
N PHE A 859 2.65 20.35 27.82
CA PHE A 859 3.58 19.94 28.87
C PHE A 859 3.82 18.43 28.79
N ARG A 860 5.02 18.03 29.24
CA ARG A 860 5.46 16.64 29.23
C ARG A 860 4.96 15.94 30.49
N LEU A 861 4.24 14.83 30.33
CA LEU A 861 3.88 13.92 31.44
C LEU A 861 5.11 13.19 31.96
N GLY A 862 5.88 12.59 31.05
CA GLY A 862 7.10 11.85 31.41
C GLY A 862 7.84 11.34 30.19
N THR A 863 8.98 10.71 30.44
CA THR A 863 9.79 10.00 29.45
C THR A 863 9.51 8.51 29.57
N VAL A 864 9.23 7.82 28.47
CA VAL A 864 9.05 6.36 28.45
C VAL A 864 10.33 5.69 28.94
N GLN A 865 10.21 4.90 30.01
CA GLN A 865 11.31 4.17 30.64
C GLN A 865 11.24 2.68 30.32
N LYS A 866 10.04 2.10 30.41
CA LYS A 866 9.77 0.68 30.09
C LYS A 866 8.70 0.57 29.02
N ILE A 867 8.77 -0.49 28.23
CA ILE A 867 7.80 -0.84 27.19
C ILE A 867 7.34 -2.27 27.40
N GLY A 868 6.10 -2.56 27.03
CA GLY A 868 5.54 -3.91 26.96
C GLY A 868 5.67 -4.49 25.56
N GLU A 869 5.27 -5.75 25.45
CA GLU A 869 5.19 -6.47 24.18
C GLU A 869 4.18 -5.85 23.19
N GLY A 870 4.44 -6.03 21.88
CA GLY A 870 3.46 -5.71 20.84
C GLY A 870 2.39 -6.80 20.70
N PHE A 871 1.25 -6.47 20.07
CA PHE A 871 0.09 -7.38 19.96
C PHE A 871 0.42 -8.80 19.45
N LEU A 872 1.24 -8.91 18.39
CA LEU A 872 1.60 -10.22 17.84
C LEU A 872 2.48 -11.04 18.80
N GLU A 873 3.33 -10.38 19.57
CA GLU A 873 4.17 -11.02 20.57
C GLU A 873 3.33 -11.55 21.73
N CYS A 874 2.33 -10.77 22.17
CA CYS A 874 1.37 -11.18 23.19
C CYS A 874 0.52 -12.39 22.76
N LEU A 875 0.06 -12.43 21.49
CA LEU A 875 -0.64 -13.60 20.93
C LEU A 875 0.23 -14.86 20.88
N GLN A 876 1.56 -14.70 20.95
CA GLN A 876 2.53 -15.80 21.05
C GLN A 876 2.88 -16.12 22.52
N GLY A 877 2.13 -15.62 23.49
CA GLY A 877 2.35 -15.87 24.91
C GLY A 877 3.57 -15.13 25.50
N ARG A 878 4.11 -14.13 24.80
CA ARG A 878 5.21 -13.29 25.31
C ARG A 878 4.62 -12.08 26.05
N LEU A 879 4.68 -12.12 27.38
CA LEU A 879 4.08 -11.12 28.28
C LEU A 879 4.99 -10.75 29.47
N SER A 880 6.26 -11.17 29.43
CA SER A 880 7.26 -10.92 30.47
C SER A 880 7.58 -9.44 30.69
N MET A 881 7.63 -8.62 29.64
CA MET A 881 7.92 -7.19 29.72
C MET A 881 6.73 -6.44 30.34
N LEU A 882 5.50 -6.85 29.99
CA LEU A 882 4.29 -6.36 30.66
C LEU A 882 4.28 -6.73 32.15
N GLY A 883 4.71 -7.96 32.49
CA GLY A 883 4.91 -8.39 33.87
C GLY A 883 5.95 -7.55 34.61
N ASP A 884 7.08 -7.26 33.98
CA ASP A 884 8.15 -6.39 34.50
C ASP A 884 7.66 -4.95 34.75
N ILE A 885 6.82 -4.41 33.86
CA ILE A 885 6.15 -3.11 34.10
C ILE A 885 5.35 -3.17 35.41
N LEU A 886 4.47 -4.17 35.58
CA LEU A 886 3.63 -4.29 36.78
C LEU A 886 4.47 -4.46 38.04
N LEU A 887 5.50 -5.31 37.99
CA LEU A 887 6.41 -5.53 39.13
C LEU A 887 7.20 -4.27 39.51
N THR A 888 7.47 -3.38 38.55
CA THR A 888 8.16 -2.10 38.79
C THR A 888 7.25 -1.09 39.49
N MET A 889 5.93 -1.13 39.26
CA MET A 889 4.98 -0.19 39.84
C MET A 889 4.78 -0.42 41.35
N ASP A 890 4.45 0.64 42.09
CA ASP A 890 3.98 0.51 43.47
C ASP A 890 2.63 -0.22 43.54
N LYS A 891 2.26 -0.73 44.71
CA LYS A 891 0.96 -1.44 44.88
C LYS A 891 -0.24 -0.55 44.55
N THR A 892 -0.11 0.75 44.81
CA THR A 892 -1.13 1.76 44.55
C THR A 892 -0.61 2.70 43.47
N TYR A 893 -1.40 2.88 42.42
CA TYR A 893 -1.08 3.80 41.34
C TYR A 893 -1.27 5.25 41.82
N PRO A 894 -0.24 6.10 41.74
CA PRO A 894 -0.25 7.39 42.45
C PRO A 894 -1.26 8.40 41.89
N TYR A 895 -1.73 8.23 40.65
CA TYR A 895 -2.56 9.22 39.95
C TYR A 895 -4.07 9.01 40.15
N THR A 896 -4.52 7.76 40.28
CA THR A 896 -5.95 7.44 40.48
C THR A 896 -6.21 6.80 41.85
N ASN A 897 -5.17 6.52 42.62
CA ASN A 897 -5.22 5.82 43.91
C ASN A 897 -5.83 4.39 43.81
N GLN A 898 -5.85 3.82 42.61
CA GLN A 898 -6.32 2.46 42.35
C GLN A 898 -5.17 1.44 42.52
N PRO A 899 -5.48 0.15 42.76
CA PRO A 899 -4.48 -0.92 42.70
C PRO A 899 -3.77 -0.95 41.33
N ALA A 900 -2.45 -1.13 41.31
CA ALA A 900 -1.69 -1.06 40.06
C ALA A 900 -2.00 -2.21 39.07
N ASP A 901 -2.34 -3.39 39.59
CA ASP A 901 -2.85 -4.52 38.81
C ASP A 901 -4.22 -4.21 38.18
N GLU A 902 -5.07 -3.44 38.86
CA GLU A 902 -6.32 -2.93 38.30
C GLU A 902 -6.06 -1.92 37.17
N VAL A 903 -5.17 -0.96 37.43
CA VAL A 903 -4.77 0.06 36.46
C VAL A 903 -4.17 -0.57 35.21
N LEU A 904 -3.42 -1.66 35.35
CA LEU A 904 -2.87 -2.39 34.21
C LEU A 904 -3.99 -2.88 33.29
N TRP A 905 -4.93 -3.69 33.77
CA TRP A 905 -5.96 -4.26 32.89
C TRP A 905 -6.89 -3.18 32.32
N ARG A 906 -7.19 -2.12 33.08
CA ARG A 906 -7.93 -0.95 32.57
C ARG A 906 -7.18 -0.28 31.43
N THR A 907 -5.87 -0.06 31.59
CA THR A 907 -5.02 0.53 30.54
C THR A 907 -5.03 -0.30 29.27
N LEU A 908 -4.96 -1.62 29.41
CA LEU A 908 -4.95 -2.56 28.29
C LEU A 908 -6.26 -2.54 27.49
N ILE A 909 -7.37 -2.10 28.06
CA ILE A 909 -8.66 -1.96 27.35
C ILE A 909 -9.06 -0.49 27.16
N TRP A 910 -8.16 0.46 27.39
CA TRP A 910 -8.45 1.91 27.42
C TRP A 910 -9.61 2.30 28.34
N ASP A 911 -9.78 1.53 29.41
CA ASP A 911 -10.82 1.64 30.43
C ASP A 911 -12.24 1.72 29.82
N THR A 912 -12.48 0.94 28.77
CA THR A 912 -13.78 0.87 28.07
C THR A 912 -14.30 -0.56 27.94
N ASP A 913 -15.61 -0.72 28.08
CA ASP A 913 -16.35 -1.95 27.74
C ASP A 913 -17.27 -1.77 26.51
N PHE A 914 -17.00 -0.73 25.70
CA PHE A 914 -17.77 -0.27 24.52
C PHE A 914 -19.14 0.34 24.84
N THR A 915 -19.65 0.15 26.05
CA THR A 915 -20.88 0.78 26.55
C THR A 915 -20.55 1.89 27.55
N ASN A 916 -19.50 1.71 28.36
CA ASN A 916 -19.08 2.61 29.42
C ASN A 916 -17.57 2.91 29.32
N ARG A 917 -17.22 4.13 29.69
CA ARG A 917 -15.86 4.58 30.02
C ARG A 917 -15.96 5.50 31.26
N PRO A 918 -15.50 5.09 32.46
CA PRO A 918 -14.72 3.89 32.76
C PRO A 918 -15.52 2.58 32.61
N SER A 919 -14.80 1.47 32.41
CA SER A 919 -15.38 0.13 32.26
C SER A 919 -16.05 -0.33 33.57
N LYS A 920 -17.26 -0.91 33.45
CA LYS A 920 -18.10 -1.34 34.59
C LYS A 920 -18.53 -2.80 34.51
N LEU A 921 -18.55 -3.40 33.33
CA LEU A 921 -19.20 -4.70 33.10
C LEU A 921 -18.23 -5.90 33.14
N ILE A 922 -16.92 -5.66 33.10
CA ILE A 922 -15.91 -6.71 32.98
C ILE A 922 -15.58 -7.33 34.34
N ARG A 923 -15.64 -8.66 34.42
CA ARG A 923 -15.17 -9.44 35.58
C ARG A 923 -13.68 -9.74 35.46
N LEU A 924 -12.97 -9.78 36.59
CA LEU A 924 -11.53 -10.06 36.62
C LEU A 924 -11.22 -11.46 36.06
N GLU A 925 -12.05 -12.46 36.38
CA GLU A 925 -11.86 -13.85 35.99
C GLU A 925 -12.00 -14.03 34.46
N ASP A 926 -12.92 -13.29 33.84
CA ASP A 926 -13.08 -13.27 32.38
C ASP A 926 -11.81 -12.70 31.70
N PHE A 927 -11.14 -11.75 32.36
CA PHE A 927 -9.88 -11.16 31.88
C PHE A 927 -8.70 -12.11 32.09
N GLN A 928 -8.56 -12.67 33.29
CA GLN A 928 -7.56 -13.70 33.61
C GLN A 928 -7.66 -14.88 32.64
N ARG A 929 -8.88 -15.30 32.29
CA ARG A 929 -9.10 -16.37 31.30
C ARG A 929 -8.53 -15.99 29.93
N ALA A 930 -8.78 -14.77 29.46
CA ALA A 930 -8.27 -14.30 28.18
C ALA A 930 -6.73 -14.26 28.15
N VAL A 931 -6.10 -13.80 29.23
CA VAL A 931 -4.63 -13.77 29.37
C VAL A 931 -4.04 -15.18 29.48
N ALA A 932 -4.64 -16.05 30.29
CA ALA A 932 -4.21 -17.43 30.46
C ALA A 932 -4.29 -18.22 29.15
N HIS A 933 -5.32 -17.99 28.33
CA HIS A 933 -5.43 -18.61 27.01
C HIS A 933 -4.27 -18.23 26.08
N ASN A 934 -3.70 -17.02 26.17
CA ASN A 934 -2.55 -16.63 25.35
C ASN A 934 -1.30 -17.45 25.70
N TYR A 935 -1.04 -17.67 26.99
CA TYR A 935 0.06 -18.54 27.46
C TYR A 935 -0.13 -19.99 27.00
N VAL A 936 -1.30 -20.56 27.30
CA VAL A 936 -1.60 -21.97 27.04
C VAL A 936 -1.59 -22.27 25.54
N ARG A 937 -2.10 -21.35 24.72
CA ARG A 937 -2.04 -21.49 23.26
C ARG A 937 -0.61 -21.53 22.73
N ALA A 938 0.28 -20.70 23.27
CA ALA A 938 1.69 -20.71 22.89
C ALA A 938 2.36 -22.04 23.29
N LEU A 939 2.06 -22.53 24.50
CA LEU A 939 2.58 -23.81 25.00
C LEU A 939 2.03 -25.02 24.21
N GLN A 940 0.77 -24.98 23.78
CA GLN A 940 0.20 -25.98 22.86
C GLN A 940 0.97 -26.05 21.54
N TYR A 941 1.44 -24.91 21.03
CA TYR A 941 2.26 -24.89 19.81
C TYR A 941 3.62 -25.54 20.06
N VAL A 942 4.29 -25.19 21.17
CA VAL A 942 5.55 -25.84 21.59
C VAL A 942 5.39 -27.36 21.73
N PHE A 943 4.30 -27.82 22.32
CA PHE A 943 3.98 -29.24 22.45
C PHE A 943 3.84 -29.93 21.09
N LYS A 944 3.09 -29.31 20.16
CA LYS A 944 2.81 -29.86 18.83
C LYS A 944 4.04 -29.96 17.92
N GLU A 945 5.02 -29.06 18.08
CA GLU A 945 6.27 -29.06 17.31
C GLU A 945 7.30 -30.09 17.85
N ALA A 946 7.01 -30.73 18.98
CA ALA A 946 7.93 -31.69 19.58
C ALA A 946 7.94 -33.04 18.82
N LYS A 947 9.11 -33.70 18.81
CA LYS A 947 9.30 -34.99 18.12
C LYS A 947 8.52 -36.16 18.73
N SER A 948 8.07 -36.01 19.98
CA SER A 948 7.27 -37.00 20.71
C SER A 948 6.46 -36.29 21.80
N ALA A 949 5.38 -36.92 22.26
CA ALA A 949 4.58 -36.41 23.38
C ALA A 949 5.43 -36.22 24.66
N SER A 950 6.35 -37.16 24.95
CA SER A 950 7.27 -37.04 26.10
C SER A 950 8.21 -35.83 26.00
N ALA A 951 8.75 -35.56 24.81
CA ALA A 951 9.57 -34.38 24.56
C ALA A 951 8.73 -33.10 24.64
N GLY A 952 7.49 -33.14 24.15
CA GLY A 952 6.52 -32.05 24.25
C GLY A 952 6.22 -31.69 25.70
N HIS A 953 5.86 -32.68 26.54
CA HIS A 953 5.63 -32.48 27.97
C HIS A 953 6.84 -31.82 28.65
N ALA A 954 8.06 -32.30 28.37
CA ALA A 954 9.28 -31.75 28.95
C ALA A 954 9.54 -30.30 28.52
N LEU A 955 9.32 -29.97 27.24
CA LEU A 955 9.48 -28.61 26.72
C LEU A 955 8.45 -27.64 27.34
N VAL A 956 7.19 -28.06 27.47
CA VAL A 956 6.15 -27.25 28.10
C VAL A 956 6.47 -27.02 29.58
N LEU A 957 6.86 -28.05 30.32
CA LEU A 957 7.22 -27.91 31.74
C LEU A 957 8.44 -26.99 31.94
N GLN A 958 9.45 -27.09 31.07
CA GLN A 958 10.59 -26.17 31.09
C GLN A 958 10.18 -24.73 30.79
N ALA A 959 9.33 -24.52 29.77
CA ALA A 959 8.83 -23.20 29.45
C ALA A 959 8.05 -22.58 30.62
N ILE A 960 7.23 -23.37 31.33
CA ILE A 960 6.53 -22.91 32.54
C ILE A 960 7.51 -22.55 33.66
N SER A 961 8.58 -23.34 33.86
CA SER A 961 9.58 -23.04 34.90
C SER A 961 10.33 -21.74 34.68
N ASP A 962 10.43 -21.29 33.42
CA ASP A 962 11.08 -20.03 33.05
C ASP A 962 10.16 -18.81 33.29
N MET A 963 8.90 -19.02 33.68
CA MET A 963 7.90 -17.97 33.94
C MET A 963 7.82 -17.56 35.42
N THR A 964 8.95 -17.53 36.14
CA THR A 964 8.98 -17.24 37.59
C THR A 964 8.35 -15.90 37.97
N TYR A 965 8.39 -14.91 37.05
CA TYR A 965 7.76 -13.61 37.23
C TYR A 965 6.24 -13.68 37.49
N LEU A 966 5.56 -14.75 37.04
CA LEU A 966 4.13 -14.94 37.29
C LEU A 966 3.83 -15.16 38.78
N ASP A 967 4.69 -15.92 39.47
CA ASP A 967 4.53 -16.16 40.91
C ASP A 967 4.95 -14.94 41.73
N GLU A 968 5.93 -14.16 41.26
CA GLU A 968 6.29 -12.87 41.84
C GLU A 968 5.13 -11.86 41.73
N ILE A 969 4.46 -11.81 40.57
CA ILE A 969 3.27 -10.99 40.36
C ILE A 969 2.16 -11.45 41.31
N ALA A 970 1.86 -12.74 41.38
CA ALA A 970 0.83 -13.27 42.28
C ALA A 970 1.11 -12.94 43.76
N ALA A 971 2.38 -12.95 44.18
CA ALA A 971 2.77 -12.58 45.54
C ALA A 971 2.60 -11.08 45.83
N LYS A 972 2.89 -10.20 44.87
CA LYS A 972 2.74 -8.74 45.05
C LYS A 972 1.31 -8.25 44.82
N PHE A 973 0.62 -8.87 43.86
CA PHE A 973 -0.69 -8.50 43.30
C PHE A 973 -1.60 -9.74 43.18
N PRO A 974 -2.25 -10.16 44.29
CA PRO A 974 -3.09 -11.37 44.30
C PRO A 974 -4.32 -11.32 43.37
N ASN A 975 -4.74 -10.11 42.96
CA ASN A 975 -5.89 -9.89 42.07
C ASN A 975 -5.46 -9.53 40.64
N SER A 976 -4.23 -9.90 40.26
CA SER A 976 -3.68 -9.61 38.94
C SER A 976 -4.34 -10.42 37.83
N ILE A 977 -4.40 -9.86 36.62
CA ILE A 977 -4.85 -10.57 35.42
C ILE A 977 -3.87 -11.66 34.96
N PHE A 978 -2.64 -11.67 35.49
CA PHE A 978 -1.66 -12.70 35.18
C PHE A 978 -1.97 -13.99 35.95
N PRO A 979 -2.02 -15.16 35.29
CA PRO A 979 -2.13 -16.43 36.00
C PRO A 979 -0.82 -16.72 36.75
N ASN A 980 -0.90 -17.35 37.92
CA ASN A 980 0.28 -17.94 38.56
C ASN A 980 0.73 -19.22 37.82
N THR A 981 1.93 -19.74 38.11
CA THR A 981 2.44 -20.93 37.39
C THR A 981 1.62 -22.19 37.66
N LYS A 982 0.97 -22.31 38.82
CA LYS A 982 0.09 -23.44 39.16
C LYS A 982 -1.16 -23.48 38.27
N LEU A 983 -1.78 -22.34 38.04
CA LEU A 983 -2.96 -22.21 37.17
C LEU A 983 -2.59 -22.49 35.71
N VAL A 984 -1.42 -22.03 35.24
CA VAL A 984 -0.91 -22.37 33.90
C VAL A 984 -0.70 -23.89 33.76
N LYS A 985 -0.15 -24.56 34.79
CA LYS A 985 -0.02 -26.03 34.82
C LYS A 985 -1.40 -26.71 34.77
N SER A 986 -2.36 -26.28 35.59
CA SER A 986 -3.72 -26.84 35.58
C SER A 986 -4.36 -26.78 34.20
N LEU A 987 -4.23 -25.65 33.50
CA LEU A 987 -4.74 -25.47 32.14
C LEU A 987 -4.00 -26.34 31.12
N CYS A 988 -2.68 -26.47 31.23
CA CYS A 988 -1.90 -27.34 30.35
C CYS A 988 -2.26 -28.82 30.56
N ALA A 989 -2.51 -29.23 31.82
CA ALA A 989 -2.91 -30.59 32.18
C ALA A 989 -4.31 -30.93 31.66
N SER A 990 -5.27 -29.99 31.75
CA SER A 990 -6.63 -30.19 31.21
C SER A 990 -6.68 -30.31 29.69
N LEU A 991 -5.62 -29.86 29.01
CA LEU A 991 -5.46 -29.93 27.55
C LEU A 991 -4.48 -31.02 27.10
N ASP A 992 -4.04 -31.89 28.01
CA ASP A 992 -3.10 -33.01 27.75
C ASP A 992 -1.78 -32.54 27.10
N THR A 993 -1.34 -31.32 27.44
CA THR A 993 -0.03 -30.77 27.02
C THR A 993 1.06 -30.95 28.06
N ILE A 994 0.68 -31.41 29.25
CA ILE A 994 1.52 -31.99 30.30
C ILE A 994 0.72 -33.15 30.95
N PRO A 995 1.36 -34.10 31.66
CA PRO A 995 0.66 -35.19 32.33
C PRO A 995 -0.41 -34.70 33.32
N GLN A 996 -1.57 -35.35 33.36
CA GLN A 996 -2.69 -34.96 34.24
C GLN A 996 -2.36 -35.10 35.74
N ASP A 997 -1.41 -35.95 36.10
CA ASP A 997 -0.90 -36.18 37.45
C ASP A 997 0.27 -35.25 37.82
N THR A 998 0.51 -34.19 37.05
CA THR A 998 1.60 -33.23 37.33
C THR A 998 1.38 -32.51 38.67
N ASP A 999 2.40 -32.58 39.54
CA ASP A 999 2.40 -31.89 40.84
C ASP A 999 2.28 -30.36 40.71
N GLY A 1000 1.51 -29.77 41.64
CA GLY A 1000 1.35 -28.33 41.76
C GLY A 1000 0.30 -27.72 40.83
N CYS A 1001 -0.68 -28.49 40.37
CA CYS A 1001 -1.90 -27.97 39.75
C CYS A 1001 -2.86 -27.40 40.81
N ASP A 1002 -3.51 -26.28 40.49
CA ASP A 1002 -4.63 -25.70 41.22
C ASP A 1002 -5.96 -25.99 40.49
N THR A 1003 -6.70 -27.00 40.94
CA THR A 1003 -7.97 -27.42 40.31
C THR A 1003 -9.16 -26.55 40.72
N GLU A 1004 -9.11 -25.93 41.90
CA GLU A 1004 -10.19 -25.06 42.39
C GLU A 1004 -10.20 -23.74 41.61
N GLU A 1005 -9.02 -23.13 41.41
CA GLU A 1005 -8.86 -21.92 40.62
C GLU A 1005 -9.19 -22.17 39.14
N LEU A 1006 -8.81 -23.34 38.60
CA LEU A 1006 -9.21 -23.76 37.25
C LEU A 1006 -10.74 -23.84 37.11
N GLN A 1007 -11.45 -24.42 38.09
CA GLN A 1007 -12.90 -24.55 38.02
C GLN A 1007 -13.61 -23.19 38.02
N LYS A 1008 -13.16 -22.25 38.85
CA LYS A 1008 -13.63 -20.85 38.83
C LYS A 1008 -13.35 -20.19 37.48
N LEU A 1009 -12.14 -20.39 36.94
CA LEU A 1009 -11.76 -19.87 35.64
C LEU A 1009 -12.56 -20.51 34.49
N MET A 1010 -13.25 -21.63 34.68
CA MET A 1010 -14.06 -22.29 33.66
C MET A 1010 -15.56 -21.95 33.72
N GLU A 1011 -16.00 -21.10 34.65
CA GLU A 1011 -17.41 -20.66 34.72
C GLU A 1011 -17.87 -19.97 33.42
N PRO A 1012 -19.17 -19.95 33.07
CA PRO A 1012 -19.64 -19.24 31.88
C PRO A 1012 -19.24 -17.75 31.90
N LEU A 1013 -18.86 -17.19 30.74
CA LEU A 1013 -18.55 -15.77 30.58
C LEU A 1013 -19.76 -14.89 30.96
N SER A 1014 -19.51 -13.65 31.38
CA SER A 1014 -20.58 -12.69 31.67
C SER A 1014 -21.45 -12.47 30.43
N LYS A 1015 -22.78 -12.61 30.58
CA LYS A 1015 -23.76 -12.46 29.49
C LYS A 1015 -23.95 -11.01 29.02
N HIS A 1016 -23.37 -10.04 29.74
CA HIS A 1016 -23.60 -8.60 29.52
C HIS A 1016 -22.32 -7.82 29.21
N ALA A 1017 -21.16 -8.50 29.14
CA ALA A 1017 -19.89 -7.85 28.89
C ALA A 1017 -19.20 -8.50 27.69
N MET A 1018 -18.60 -7.68 26.84
CA MET A 1018 -17.73 -8.20 25.78
C MET A 1018 -16.53 -8.91 26.43
N PRO A 1019 -16.15 -10.11 25.97
CA PRO A 1019 -14.99 -10.83 26.47
C PRO A 1019 -13.74 -9.97 26.36
N PRO A 1020 -12.91 -9.87 27.41
CA PRO A 1020 -11.73 -9.00 27.39
C PRO A 1020 -10.76 -9.28 26.23
N GLY A 1021 -10.64 -10.54 25.80
CA GLY A 1021 -9.84 -10.91 24.63
C GLY A 1021 -10.27 -10.21 23.34
N ASN A 1022 -11.58 -10.00 23.14
CA ASN A 1022 -12.11 -9.27 21.98
C ASN A 1022 -11.85 -7.76 22.11
N ILE A 1023 -12.00 -7.20 23.31
CA ILE A 1023 -11.69 -5.79 23.56
C ILE A 1023 -10.18 -5.54 23.34
N MET A 1024 -9.31 -6.43 23.84
CA MET A 1024 -7.87 -6.37 23.61
C MET A 1024 -7.52 -6.48 22.13
N ALA A 1025 -8.19 -7.35 21.36
CA ALA A 1025 -7.96 -7.43 19.91
C ALA A 1025 -8.24 -6.10 19.18
N SER A 1026 -9.17 -5.29 19.71
CA SER A 1026 -9.51 -3.97 19.16
C SER A 1026 -8.57 -2.84 19.61
N THR A 1027 -8.04 -2.92 20.84
CA THR A 1027 -7.28 -1.84 21.50
C THR A 1027 -5.77 -2.05 21.44
N TRP A 1028 -5.28 -3.29 21.29
CA TRP A 1028 -3.85 -3.60 21.25
C TRP A 1028 -3.26 -3.63 19.86
N MET A 1029 -4.07 -3.79 18.82
CA MET A 1029 -3.56 -3.95 17.47
C MET A 1029 -2.65 -2.77 17.10
N TYR A 1030 -1.40 -3.05 16.73
CA TYR A 1030 -0.33 -2.07 16.48
C TYR A 1030 -0.03 -1.11 17.65
N ARG A 1031 -0.26 -1.56 18.88
CA ARG A 1031 0.05 -0.83 20.11
C ARG A 1031 0.86 -1.67 21.08
N ARG A 1032 1.44 -0.98 22.06
CA ARG A 1032 2.13 -1.58 23.21
C ARG A 1032 1.97 -0.73 24.46
N ALA A 1033 2.06 -1.39 25.61
CA ALA A 1033 2.10 -0.71 26.89
C ALA A 1033 3.43 0.02 27.08
N PHE A 1034 3.42 1.08 27.90
CA PHE A 1034 4.63 1.75 28.35
C PHE A 1034 4.46 2.28 29.77
N LEU A 1035 5.57 2.41 30.49
CA LEU A 1035 5.66 3.07 31.79
C LEU A 1035 6.65 4.23 31.68
N THR A 1036 6.25 5.41 32.14
CA THR A 1036 7.10 6.60 32.16
C THR A 1036 7.97 6.67 33.42
N ASP A 1037 9.04 7.47 33.38
CA ASP A 1037 9.89 7.82 34.52
C ASP A 1037 9.13 8.50 35.67
N THR A 1038 8.04 9.19 35.36
CA THR A 1038 7.10 9.74 36.35
C THR A 1038 6.10 8.72 36.89
N GLY A 1039 6.06 7.50 36.36
CA GLY A 1039 5.16 6.43 36.82
C GLY A 1039 3.80 6.37 36.13
N TYR A 1040 3.51 7.22 35.13
CA TYR A 1040 2.31 7.06 34.30
C TYR A 1040 2.39 5.78 33.46
N LEU A 1041 1.32 4.99 33.50
CA LEU A 1041 1.10 3.81 32.64
C LEU A 1041 0.21 4.19 31.45
N GLY A 1042 0.59 3.76 30.25
CA GLY A 1042 -0.17 4.03 29.04
C GLY A 1042 -0.02 2.98 27.95
N MET A 1043 -0.79 3.16 26.88
CA MET A 1043 -0.75 2.40 25.63
C MET A 1043 -0.43 3.35 24.48
N GLY A 1044 0.68 3.13 23.80
CA GLY A 1044 1.14 3.92 22.66
C GLY A 1044 1.22 3.07 21.39
N HIS A 1045 1.57 3.70 20.27
CA HIS A 1045 1.86 2.97 19.03
C HIS A 1045 2.97 1.92 19.25
N GLU A 1046 2.96 0.81 18.51
CA GLU A 1046 3.93 -0.30 18.65
C GLU A 1046 5.40 0.15 18.43
N SER A 1047 5.61 1.29 17.77
CA SER A 1047 6.90 1.93 17.59
C SER A 1047 7.43 2.71 18.79
N THR A 1048 6.62 2.89 19.83
CA THR A 1048 7.01 3.54 21.08
C THR A 1048 8.19 2.80 21.68
N GLN A 1049 9.21 3.55 22.09
CA GLN A 1049 10.45 3.02 22.66
C GLN A 1049 10.88 3.82 23.89
N ALA A 1050 11.79 3.25 24.67
CA ALA A 1050 12.42 3.96 25.78
C ALA A 1050 13.12 5.25 25.28
N GLY A 1051 12.93 6.35 26.01
CA GLY A 1051 13.41 7.68 25.65
C GLY A 1051 12.42 8.54 24.85
N ASP A 1052 11.32 7.97 24.35
CA ASP A 1052 10.22 8.77 23.81
C ASP A 1052 9.54 9.56 24.95
N GLU A 1053 8.94 10.72 24.64
CA GLU A 1053 8.29 11.58 25.62
C GLU A 1053 6.77 11.55 25.42
N VAL A 1054 6.01 11.52 26.51
CA VAL A 1054 4.53 11.57 26.49
C VAL A 1054 4.09 12.98 26.86
N TRP A 1055 3.25 13.58 26.03
CA TRP A 1055 2.86 14.99 26.12
C TRP A 1055 1.35 15.18 26.16
N ILE A 1056 0.88 16.10 27.01
CA ILE A 1056 -0.44 16.72 26.86
C ILE A 1056 -0.25 17.98 26.03
N ILE A 1057 -0.99 18.08 24.93
CA ILE A 1057 -0.96 19.20 24.00
C ILE A 1057 -2.30 19.93 24.04
N SER A 1058 -2.27 21.27 24.08
CA SER A 1058 -3.48 22.09 24.01
C SER A 1058 -4.28 21.77 22.74
N GLU A 1059 -5.61 21.66 22.86
CA GLU A 1059 -6.53 21.29 21.77
C GLU A 1059 -6.33 19.88 21.18
N SER A 1060 -5.40 19.08 21.72
CA SER A 1060 -5.30 17.66 21.43
C SER A 1060 -6.13 16.89 22.45
N PRO A 1061 -7.15 16.13 22.01
CA PRO A 1061 -8.04 15.45 22.94
C PRO A 1061 -7.43 14.15 23.52
N ALA A 1062 -6.33 13.64 22.94
CA ALA A 1062 -5.53 12.55 23.48
C ALA A 1062 -4.09 12.99 23.80
N PRO A 1063 -3.43 12.36 24.80
CA PRO A 1063 -2.00 12.44 24.99
C PRO A 1063 -1.23 11.93 23.76
N LEU A 1064 -0.11 12.57 23.42
CA LEU A 1064 0.71 12.24 22.26
C LEU A 1064 2.08 11.68 22.68
N VAL A 1065 2.56 10.66 21.96
CA VAL A 1065 3.94 10.16 22.07
C VAL A 1065 4.80 10.90 21.05
N LEU A 1066 5.84 11.58 21.53
CA LEU A 1066 6.74 12.41 20.75
C LEU A 1066 8.19 11.94 20.89
N ARG A 1067 8.93 11.89 19.78
CA ARG A 1067 10.35 11.54 19.75
C ARG A 1067 11.18 12.76 19.35
N LYS A 1068 12.23 13.06 20.10
CA LYS A 1068 13.14 14.18 19.74
C LYS A 1068 13.80 13.94 18.39
N SER A 1069 13.78 14.95 17.53
CA SER A 1069 14.34 14.87 16.16
C SER A 1069 15.75 15.46 16.03
N GLY A 1070 16.26 16.15 17.06
CA GLY A 1070 17.59 16.79 17.06
C GLY A 1070 17.87 17.56 18.36
N GLU A 1071 18.79 18.52 18.32
CA GLU A 1071 19.01 19.47 19.44
C GLU A 1071 17.93 20.58 19.41
N GLY A 1072 17.18 20.76 20.50
CA GLY A 1072 16.14 21.79 20.63
C GLY A 1072 14.75 21.24 21.01
N ASN A 1073 13.71 22.06 20.79
CA ASN A 1073 12.30 21.71 21.06
C ASN A 1073 11.58 21.13 19.82
N GLU A 1074 12.29 20.33 19.01
CA GLU A 1074 11.77 19.74 17.77
C GLU A 1074 11.51 18.23 17.94
N TYR A 1075 10.29 17.84 17.57
CA TYR A 1075 9.74 16.52 17.84
C TYR A 1075 9.11 15.91 16.61
N CYS A 1076 9.29 14.61 16.44
CA CYS A 1076 8.53 13.78 15.54
C CYS A 1076 7.36 13.16 16.30
N LEU A 1077 6.15 13.28 15.77
CA LEU A 1077 4.97 12.61 16.32
C LEU A 1077 5.02 11.11 15.98
N ILE A 1078 4.94 10.29 17.02
CA ILE A 1078 4.89 8.82 16.92
C ILE A 1078 3.44 8.33 16.82
N GLY A 1079 2.54 8.96 17.57
CA GLY A 1079 1.10 8.71 17.51
C GLY A 1079 0.37 9.14 18.78
N GLU A 1080 -0.95 9.00 18.79
CA GLU A 1080 -1.76 9.14 20.00
C GLU A 1080 -1.49 8.01 21.02
N SER A 1081 -1.83 8.26 22.27
CA SER A 1081 -1.76 7.28 23.35
C SER A 1081 -2.95 7.37 24.28
N TYR A 1082 -3.29 6.24 24.91
CA TYR A 1082 -4.11 6.22 26.10
C TYR A 1082 -3.18 6.27 27.32
N VAL A 1083 -3.45 7.14 28.30
CA VAL A 1083 -2.66 7.24 29.54
C VAL A 1083 -3.62 7.23 30.72
N HIS A 1084 -3.51 6.21 31.57
CA HIS A 1084 -4.45 6.04 32.67
C HIS A 1084 -4.27 7.14 33.72
N GLY A 1085 -5.38 7.80 34.06
CA GLY A 1085 -5.39 8.99 34.93
C GLY A 1085 -5.00 10.31 34.24
N ALA A 1086 -5.00 10.37 32.91
CA ALA A 1086 -4.72 11.61 32.16
C ALA A 1086 -5.60 11.80 30.90
N MET A 1087 -6.77 11.15 30.83
CA MET A 1087 -7.62 11.16 29.63
C MET A 1087 -8.75 12.20 29.70
N GLN A 1088 -9.00 12.81 30.85
CA GLN A 1088 -10.09 13.78 31.11
C GLN A 1088 -9.59 15.13 31.65
N GLY A 1089 -8.30 15.42 31.48
CA GLY A 1089 -7.67 16.66 31.93
C GLY A 1089 -7.21 16.64 33.38
N GLU A 1090 -7.14 15.46 34.01
CA GLU A 1090 -6.71 15.29 35.40
C GLU A 1090 -5.24 15.69 35.61
N ALA A 1091 -4.40 15.52 34.58
CA ALA A 1091 -2.99 15.89 34.62
C ALA A 1091 -2.75 17.41 34.47
N VAL A 1092 -3.78 18.20 34.13
CA VAL A 1092 -3.66 19.65 33.99
C VAL A 1092 -3.88 20.29 35.35
N THR A 1093 -2.79 20.63 36.05
CA THR A 1093 -2.80 21.27 37.37
C THR A 1093 -2.13 22.64 37.32
N ASP A 1094 -2.30 23.46 38.38
CA ASP A 1094 -1.65 24.77 38.48
C ASP A 1094 -0.10 24.68 38.54
N GLU A 1095 0.44 23.49 38.81
CA GLU A 1095 1.88 23.24 38.96
C GLU A 1095 2.57 22.91 37.64
N VAL A 1096 1.83 22.59 36.56
CA VAL A 1096 2.44 22.19 35.29
C VAL A 1096 3.00 23.38 34.52
N THR A 1097 4.23 23.24 34.03
CA THR A 1097 4.87 24.27 33.19
C THR A 1097 4.66 23.97 31.71
N TRP A 1098 3.84 24.80 31.06
CA TRP A 1098 3.59 24.71 29.62
C TRP A 1098 4.74 25.25 28.78
N LYS A 1099 5.03 24.58 27.66
CA LYS A 1099 6.15 24.87 26.76
C LYS A 1099 5.68 24.88 25.32
N LYS A 1100 6.31 25.77 24.53
CA LYS A 1100 6.18 25.76 23.07
C LYS A 1100 7.11 24.70 22.49
N ILE A 1101 6.54 23.80 21.69
CA ILE A 1101 7.28 22.77 20.97
C ILE A 1101 6.88 22.76 19.50
N LYS A 1102 7.74 22.17 18.67
CA LYS A 1102 7.56 22.07 17.23
C LYS A 1102 7.42 20.61 16.85
N ILE A 1103 6.33 20.25 16.21
CA ILE A 1103 6.15 18.93 15.60
C ILE A 1103 6.52 19.05 14.12
N VAL A 1104 7.52 18.29 13.67
CA VAL A 1104 8.17 18.43 12.34
C VAL A 1104 7.85 17.30 11.38
#